data_AF-E8RVJ6-F1
#
_entry.id   AF-E8RVJ6-F1
#
_cell.length_a   1.000
_cell.length_b   1.000
_cell.length_c   1.000
_cell.angle_alpha   90.00
_cell.angle_beta   90.00
_cell.angle_gamma   90.00
#
_symmetry.space_group_name_H-M   'P 1'
#
loop_
_entity.id
_entity.type
_entity.pdbx_description
1 polymer ?
#
loop_
_entity_poly.entity_id
_entity_poly.type
_entity_poly.pdbx_seq_one_letter_code
_entity_poly.pdbx_strand_id
1 'polypeptide(L)'
;MIRKTARRAAAIGAGLMALTSAASAQAPQASQAPQNALKIDPLFGDHMVLQRGKPVSLRGDAPAGTTITVRFGTASVTAKADSGGQWRATLPPVTDGASGTLEVSASDGSRLALKDVVAGDVFLCSGQSNMDLSVGDTSYPKRTAEEGEGKPVRLFKVKRTASPRAERFVTPEQAWALAGPETLPGFSAACWHMARTMAAANTGAPIGLVQSSWGGTSIEDWMAPAVLGQRPDYAADIKRLNAFASDPKAATAELIAATDAWAKTADTAAANWHTPAFDDRQWPQMPLPGTWERSGIAALRAFDGLMWYRHSVELTAEQAGKPAILRLGRIDERDQVWVNGHVVGATLLGSEPRAYTLPAGLLRSGRNHIVIRVLDERGAGGLIGKAGELHLELSGAPSVDLSGPWRYQTGSERRNWKTPPPFVPWAAPRGVSMLWNGMIAPLDGFALKGIAWYQGETNTAEAATYAELLDGWAASWRSFFHDPALPVIIAQLPGYGPRSAVPGDNDWARLREAQRLTVAKDPHMGLAVLIDLGVSYDIHPAHKDEVGARLGTEMLRVAYGRPLLRAPSPVKAEAAPDAIRVRFTDTGGSLIAYGSHEAATFELCDTAGKCRFVPAQVEGDTVRLPADASARQVRYAWQGSPPVNLYGKSGLPVVPFSLPMPPGL
;
A
#
# COMPACT_ATOMS: atom_id res chain seq x y z
N MET A 1 -31.60 22.48 -49.13
CA MET A 1 -31.61 23.15 -50.45
C MET A 1 -30.39 22.67 -51.23
N ILE A 2 -30.61 22.12 -52.44
CA ILE A 2 -29.66 22.03 -53.60
C ILE A 2 -28.45 21.09 -53.39
N ARG A 3 -28.08 20.05 -54.17
CA ARG A 3 -28.52 19.31 -55.39
C ARG A 3 -27.69 17.98 -55.33
N LYS A 4 -28.23 16.75 -55.44
CA LYS A 4 -28.54 15.95 -56.65
C LYS A 4 -27.43 15.98 -57.73
N THR A 5 -26.58 14.94 -57.90
CA THR A 5 -26.73 13.62 -58.59
C THR A 5 -26.31 13.59 -60.07
N ALA A 6 -25.75 12.43 -60.45
CA ALA A 6 -25.79 11.72 -61.76
C ALA A 6 -24.70 12.12 -62.79
N ARG A 7 -23.77 11.22 -63.19
CA ARG A 7 -23.82 9.93 -63.94
C ARG A 7 -23.57 10.12 -65.44
N ARG A 8 -22.63 9.32 -65.98
CA ARG A 8 -22.65 8.48 -67.22
C ARG A 8 -21.27 8.53 -67.89
N ALA A 9 -20.78 7.57 -68.67
CA ALA A 9 -20.94 6.12 -68.88
C ALA A 9 -20.06 5.80 -70.11
N ALA A 10 -19.57 4.54 -70.23
CA ALA A 10 -19.09 3.80 -71.41
C ALA A 10 -17.63 3.30 -71.25
N ALA A 11 -17.19 2.16 -71.77
CA ALA A 11 -17.78 0.90 -72.23
C ALA A 11 -16.59 -0.08 -72.45
N ILE A 12 -16.80 -1.35 -72.10
CA ILE A 12 -16.29 -2.62 -72.68
C ILE A 12 -14.90 -2.66 -73.35
N GLY A 13 -14.04 -3.55 -72.85
CA GLY A 13 -12.90 -4.11 -73.60
C GLY A 13 -12.28 -5.29 -72.86
N ALA A 14 -12.56 -6.51 -73.31
CA ALA A 14 -11.95 -7.74 -72.83
C ALA A 14 -10.51 -7.88 -73.33
N GLY A 15 -9.60 -8.38 -72.50
CA GLY A 15 -8.23 -8.69 -72.89
C GLY A 15 -7.52 -9.49 -71.80
N LEU A 16 -7.48 -10.82 -71.98
CA LEU A 16 -6.54 -11.69 -71.27
C LEU A 16 -5.11 -11.31 -71.69
N MET A 17 -4.25 -10.96 -70.72
CA MET A 17 -2.80 -11.11 -70.87
C MET A 17 -2.23 -11.72 -69.60
N ALA A 18 -1.60 -12.87 -69.79
CA ALA A 18 -0.75 -13.52 -68.81
C ALA A 18 0.47 -12.62 -68.52
N LEU A 19 0.67 -12.28 -67.25
CA LEU A 19 1.87 -11.59 -66.76
C LEU A 19 2.61 -12.54 -65.83
N THR A 20 3.69 -13.11 -66.36
CA THR A 20 4.78 -13.73 -65.61
C THR A 20 5.56 -12.63 -64.89
N SER A 21 5.30 -12.41 -63.61
CA SER A 21 6.15 -11.55 -62.76
C SER A 21 7.26 -12.38 -62.13
N ALA A 22 8.49 -12.12 -62.58
CA ALA A 22 9.71 -12.58 -61.93
C ALA A 22 9.81 -11.96 -60.53
N ALA A 23 9.92 -12.80 -59.50
CA ALA A 23 10.18 -12.37 -58.13
C ALA A 23 11.65 -11.95 -57.99
N SER A 24 11.89 -10.64 -57.87
CA SER A 24 13.15 -10.11 -57.36
C SER A 24 13.15 -10.25 -55.83
N ALA A 25 14.02 -11.11 -55.31
CA ALA A 25 14.28 -11.22 -53.89
C ALA A 25 14.93 -9.93 -53.37
N GLN A 26 14.15 -9.05 -52.77
CA GLN A 26 14.66 -7.98 -51.93
C GLN A 26 15.17 -8.60 -50.63
N ALA A 27 16.47 -8.44 -50.36
CA ALA A 27 17.05 -8.76 -49.07
C ALA A 27 16.29 -8.01 -47.96
N PRO A 28 16.01 -8.67 -46.81
CA PRO A 28 15.35 -7.98 -45.70
C PRO A 28 16.23 -6.82 -45.25
N GLN A 29 15.72 -5.60 -45.40
CA GLN A 29 16.27 -4.45 -44.68
C GLN A 29 16.17 -4.78 -43.20
N ALA A 30 17.33 -4.96 -42.55
CA ALA A 30 17.40 -5.02 -41.11
C ALA A 30 16.73 -3.75 -40.57
N SER A 31 15.59 -3.92 -39.87
CA SER A 31 14.98 -2.82 -39.15
C SER A 31 16.02 -2.31 -38.16
N GLN A 32 16.53 -1.10 -38.38
CA GLN A 32 17.32 -0.42 -37.37
C GLN A 32 16.45 -0.32 -36.13
N ALA A 33 16.86 -1.00 -35.05
CA ALA A 33 16.27 -0.80 -33.75
C ALA A 33 16.24 0.72 -33.47
N PRO A 34 15.13 1.27 -32.95
CA PRO A 34 15.06 2.69 -32.65
C PRO A 34 16.27 3.08 -31.79
N GLN A 35 17.10 4.00 -32.29
CA GLN A 35 18.23 4.53 -31.53
C GLN A 35 17.67 5.30 -30.34
N ASN A 36 17.74 4.72 -29.15
CA ASN A 36 17.28 5.36 -27.92
C ASN A 36 18.06 6.68 -27.72
N ALA A 37 17.37 7.82 -27.68
CA ALA A 37 18.00 9.08 -27.31
C ALA A 37 18.59 9.01 -25.89
N LEU A 38 19.65 9.80 -25.62
CA LEU A 38 20.22 9.92 -24.28
C LEU A 38 19.14 10.37 -23.29
N LYS A 39 18.91 9.56 -22.26
CA LYS A 39 17.97 9.80 -21.15
C LYS A 39 18.62 9.38 -19.84
N ILE A 40 18.15 9.97 -18.75
CA ILE A 40 18.48 9.56 -17.38
C ILE A 40 17.19 9.15 -16.66
N ASP A 41 17.29 8.22 -15.71
CA ASP A 41 16.19 7.82 -14.83
C ASP A 41 15.58 9.07 -14.16
N PRO A 42 14.24 9.28 -14.22
CA PRO A 42 13.55 10.40 -13.58
C PRO A 42 13.74 10.52 -12.06
N LEU A 43 14.29 9.49 -11.40
CA LEU A 43 14.76 9.59 -10.03
C LEU A 43 15.82 10.68 -9.85
N PHE A 44 16.63 10.94 -10.89
CA PHE A 44 17.64 11.98 -10.92
C PHE A 44 17.10 13.19 -11.67
N GLY A 45 17.14 14.36 -11.03
CA GLY A 45 16.59 15.59 -11.59
C GLY A 45 17.24 16.84 -11.03
N ASP A 46 16.80 17.99 -11.52
CA ASP A 46 17.13 19.30 -10.94
C ASP A 46 16.76 19.33 -9.45
N HIS A 47 17.47 20.12 -8.65
CA HIS A 47 17.27 20.23 -7.21
C HIS A 47 17.47 18.91 -6.43
N MET A 48 17.98 17.83 -7.01
CA MET A 48 18.12 16.58 -6.23
C MET A 48 19.18 16.68 -5.13
N VAL A 49 19.02 15.83 -4.11
CA VAL A 49 20.06 15.55 -3.12
C VAL A 49 20.71 14.22 -3.47
N LEU A 50 22.03 14.23 -3.70
CA LEU A 50 22.84 13.03 -3.85
C LEU A 50 23.34 12.58 -2.48
N GLN A 51 23.19 11.30 -2.16
CA GLN A 51 23.67 10.77 -0.89
C GLN A 51 25.19 10.91 -0.78
N ARG A 52 25.64 11.70 0.19
CA ARG A 52 27.06 11.88 0.51
C ARG A 52 27.68 10.64 1.13
N GLY A 53 29.00 10.49 1.00
CA GLY A 53 29.76 9.42 1.66
C GLY A 53 29.49 8.00 1.16
N LYS A 54 28.68 7.82 0.11
CA LYS A 54 28.39 6.52 -0.52
C LYS A 54 28.49 6.63 -2.04
N PRO A 55 28.87 5.55 -2.74
CA PRO A 55 28.74 5.50 -4.20
C PRO A 55 27.29 5.66 -4.62
N VAL A 56 27.03 6.35 -5.73
CA VAL A 56 25.69 6.53 -6.29
C VAL A 56 25.67 6.04 -7.73
N SER A 57 24.79 5.10 -8.05
CA SER A 57 24.66 4.53 -9.39
C SER A 57 23.57 5.24 -10.18
N LEU A 58 23.99 6.10 -11.11
CA LEU A 58 23.10 6.71 -12.08
C LEU A 58 22.87 5.75 -13.24
N ARG A 59 21.68 5.83 -13.84
CA ARG A 59 21.28 4.95 -14.94
C ARG A 59 20.33 5.66 -15.89
N GLY A 60 20.22 5.11 -17.09
CA GLY A 60 19.35 5.66 -18.13
C GLY A 60 19.42 4.88 -19.43
N ASP A 61 19.05 5.56 -20.52
CA ASP A 61 19.08 5.03 -21.88
C ASP A 61 19.98 5.88 -22.78
N ALA A 62 20.56 5.27 -23.80
CA ALA A 62 21.32 5.89 -24.88
C ALA A 62 21.42 4.92 -26.07
N PRO A 63 21.92 5.35 -27.24
CA PRO A 63 22.14 4.41 -28.34
C PRO A 63 23.13 3.31 -27.92
N ALA A 64 22.89 2.09 -28.37
CA ALA A 64 23.71 0.94 -27.98
C ALA A 64 25.19 1.16 -28.34
N GLY A 65 26.08 0.83 -27.39
CA GLY A 65 27.51 0.99 -27.56
C GLY A 65 28.06 2.41 -27.36
N THR A 66 27.21 3.42 -27.18
CA THR A 66 27.62 4.79 -26.88
C THR A 66 28.31 4.87 -25.52
N THR A 67 29.41 5.62 -25.45
CA THR A 67 30.11 5.87 -24.18
C THR A 67 29.47 7.07 -23.50
N ILE A 68 29.02 6.89 -22.26
CA ILE A 68 28.41 7.89 -21.40
C ILE A 68 29.43 8.34 -20.37
N THR A 69 29.62 9.65 -20.23
CA THR A 69 30.43 10.26 -19.18
C THR A 69 29.51 11.02 -18.23
N VAL A 70 29.62 10.75 -16.93
CA VAL A 70 28.89 11.45 -15.87
C VAL A 70 29.89 12.23 -15.01
N ARG A 71 29.58 13.51 -14.75
CA ARG A 71 30.43 14.40 -13.94
C ARG A 71 29.64 15.14 -12.89
N PHE A 72 30.20 15.25 -11.69
CA PHE A 72 29.69 16.09 -10.62
C PHE A 72 30.83 16.54 -9.70
N GLY A 73 31.02 17.85 -9.56
CA GLY A 73 32.20 18.40 -8.89
C GLY A 73 33.49 17.92 -9.56
N THR A 74 34.41 17.36 -8.77
CA THR A 74 35.67 16.77 -9.27
C THR A 74 35.53 15.32 -9.72
N ALA A 75 34.39 14.67 -9.46
CA ALA A 75 34.15 13.29 -9.85
C ALA A 75 33.77 13.20 -11.33
N SER A 76 34.38 12.25 -12.04
CA SER A 76 34.08 11.94 -13.45
C SER A 76 34.18 10.44 -13.66
N VAL A 77 33.13 9.83 -14.20
CA VAL A 77 33.08 8.38 -14.48
C VAL A 77 32.54 8.13 -15.88
N THR A 78 32.93 7.01 -16.48
CA THR A 78 32.45 6.59 -17.80
C THR A 78 31.78 5.24 -17.74
N ALA A 79 30.72 5.05 -18.53
CA ALA A 79 30.04 3.79 -18.75
C ALA A 79 29.73 3.61 -20.24
N LYS A 80 29.36 2.40 -20.64
CA LYS A 80 28.93 2.11 -22.01
C LYS A 80 27.48 1.65 -21.98
N ALA A 81 26.67 2.17 -22.91
CA ALA A 81 25.33 1.64 -23.13
C ALA A 81 25.42 0.22 -23.68
N ASP A 82 24.68 -0.72 -23.10
CA ASP A 82 24.66 -2.11 -23.50
C ASP A 82 23.95 -2.32 -24.85
N SER A 83 23.79 -3.57 -25.27
CA SER A 83 23.11 -3.91 -26.53
C SER A 83 21.64 -3.51 -26.56
N GLY A 84 21.00 -3.34 -25.39
CA GLY A 84 19.64 -2.83 -25.25
C GLY A 84 19.57 -1.29 -25.13
N GLY A 85 20.71 -0.60 -25.17
CA GLY A 85 20.81 0.83 -24.99
C GLY A 85 20.74 1.30 -23.53
N GLN A 86 20.83 0.40 -22.56
CA GLN A 86 20.80 0.76 -21.15
C GLN A 86 22.21 1.07 -20.66
N TRP A 87 22.36 2.10 -19.83
CA TRP A 87 23.66 2.41 -19.22
C TRP A 87 23.52 2.59 -17.71
N ARG A 88 24.60 2.29 -16.99
CA ARG A 88 24.77 2.56 -15.56
C ARG A 88 26.17 3.08 -15.28
N ALA A 89 26.27 4.19 -14.57
CA ALA A 89 27.50 4.85 -14.21
C ALA A 89 27.50 5.12 -12.70
N THR A 90 28.47 4.57 -11.97
CA THR A 90 28.56 4.73 -10.51
C THR A 90 29.55 5.84 -10.17
N LEU A 91 29.06 6.96 -9.67
CA LEU A 91 29.91 7.99 -9.10
C LEU A 91 30.55 7.47 -7.80
N PRO A 92 31.84 7.75 -7.56
CA PRO A 92 32.44 7.51 -6.25
C PRO A 92 31.74 8.35 -5.17
N PRO A 93 31.95 8.05 -3.88
CA PRO A 93 31.46 8.88 -2.79
C PRO A 93 31.79 10.36 -3.02
N VAL A 94 30.75 11.19 -3.04
CA VAL A 94 30.87 12.64 -3.21
C VAL A 94 31.11 13.30 -1.86
N THR A 95 31.91 14.37 -1.86
CA THR A 95 32.22 15.16 -0.67
C THR A 95 30.97 15.86 -0.14
N ASP A 96 30.84 15.90 1.17
CA ASP A 96 29.77 16.58 1.90
C ASP A 96 29.61 18.04 1.45
N GLY A 97 28.37 18.45 1.16
CA GLY A 97 28.04 19.83 0.77
C GLY A 97 28.49 20.24 -0.64
N ALA A 98 29.12 19.35 -1.41
CA ALA A 98 29.41 19.61 -2.82
C ALA A 98 28.11 19.95 -3.56
N SER A 99 28.11 21.04 -4.32
CA SER A 99 26.93 21.51 -5.06
C SER A 99 27.30 21.97 -6.46
N GLY A 100 26.34 21.92 -7.37
CA GLY A 100 26.53 22.40 -8.73
C GLY A 100 25.66 21.66 -9.75
N THR A 101 26.17 21.57 -10.98
CA THR A 101 25.52 20.85 -12.08
C THR A 101 26.07 19.44 -12.19
N LEU A 102 25.19 18.44 -12.27
CA LEU A 102 25.56 17.09 -12.69
C LEU A 102 25.42 17.00 -14.21
N GLU A 103 26.51 16.70 -14.90
CA GLU A 103 26.56 16.64 -16.35
C GLU A 103 26.59 15.18 -16.83
N VAL A 104 25.80 14.86 -17.84
CA VAL A 104 25.82 13.59 -18.55
C VAL A 104 26.08 13.88 -20.03
N SER A 105 27.14 13.33 -20.59
CA SER A 105 27.48 13.49 -22.01
C SER A 105 27.74 12.15 -22.68
N ALA A 106 27.27 12.01 -23.91
CA ALA A 106 27.46 10.83 -24.74
C ALA A 106 28.54 11.07 -25.81
N SER A 107 29.22 10.00 -26.24
CA SER A 107 30.23 10.06 -27.31
C SER A 107 29.67 10.44 -28.69
N ASP A 108 28.34 10.38 -28.86
CA ASP A 108 27.63 10.86 -30.06
C ASP A 108 27.36 12.38 -30.04
N GLY A 109 27.77 13.08 -28.97
CA GLY A 109 27.59 14.51 -28.80
C GLY A 109 26.36 14.92 -27.97
N SER A 110 25.45 14.00 -27.65
CA SER A 110 24.27 14.28 -26.82
C SER A 110 24.67 14.67 -25.39
N ARG A 111 23.95 15.61 -24.78
CA ARG A 111 24.22 16.10 -23.41
C ARG A 111 22.94 16.33 -22.63
N LEU A 112 22.99 16.08 -21.34
CA LEU A 112 21.99 16.42 -20.33
C LEU A 112 22.70 17.05 -19.12
N ALA A 113 22.03 17.97 -18.44
CA ALA A 113 22.56 18.63 -17.26
C ALA A 113 21.45 18.76 -16.22
N LEU A 114 21.71 18.28 -15.00
CA LEU A 114 20.84 18.44 -13.85
C LEU A 114 21.39 19.56 -12.98
N LYS A 115 20.57 20.59 -12.73
CA LYS A 115 20.98 21.83 -12.06
C LYS A 115 20.66 21.80 -10.58
N ASP A 116 21.39 22.61 -9.82
CA ASP A 116 21.22 22.73 -8.38
C ASP A 116 21.24 21.35 -7.70
N VAL A 117 22.22 20.51 -8.00
CA VAL A 117 22.42 19.22 -7.34
C VAL A 117 23.29 19.45 -6.11
N VAL A 118 22.95 18.83 -4.98
CA VAL A 118 23.74 18.94 -3.74
C VAL A 118 24.02 17.59 -3.11
N ALA A 119 25.23 17.42 -2.56
CA ALA A 119 25.58 16.26 -1.74
C ALA A 119 25.06 16.44 -0.30
N GLY A 120 24.21 15.51 0.16
CA GLY A 120 23.54 15.57 1.45
C GLY A 120 23.13 14.19 1.99
N ASP A 121 22.23 14.16 2.96
CA ASP A 121 21.68 12.92 3.52
C ASP A 121 20.27 12.67 3.00
N VAL A 122 20.03 11.49 2.45
CA VAL A 122 18.79 11.12 1.77
C VAL A 122 18.02 10.09 2.59
N PHE A 123 16.74 10.33 2.83
CA PHE A 123 15.87 9.45 3.60
C PHE A 123 14.66 9.01 2.79
N LEU A 124 14.34 7.72 2.88
CA LEU A 124 13.13 7.15 2.32
C LEU A 124 12.04 7.08 3.39
N CYS A 125 10.91 7.72 3.12
CA CYS A 125 9.71 7.69 3.95
C CYS A 125 8.66 6.82 3.27
N SER A 126 8.34 5.68 3.89
CA SER A 126 7.49 4.67 3.28
C SER A 126 6.45 4.09 4.24
N GLY A 127 5.44 3.44 3.68
CA GLY A 127 4.39 2.75 4.42
C GLY A 127 3.00 3.14 3.93
N GLN A 128 2.04 3.14 4.84
CA GLN A 128 0.62 3.35 4.50
C GLN A 128 0.11 4.74 4.86
N SER A 129 -1.19 4.86 5.13
CA SER A 129 -1.94 6.12 5.20
C SER A 129 -1.39 7.11 6.21
N ASN A 130 -0.80 6.65 7.32
CA ASN A 130 -0.18 7.54 8.30
C ASN A 130 1.16 8.15 7.83
N MET A 131 1.94 7.44 7.00
CA MET A 131 3.06 8.05 6.27
C MET A 131 2.56 8.95 5.14
N ASP A 132 1.48 8.54 4.48
CA ASP A 132 0.97 9.15 3.25
C ASP A 132 0.19 10.46 3.47
N LEU A 133 -0.35 10.66 4.69
CA LEU A 133 -1.13 11.84 5.06
C LEU A 133 -0.32 13.11 4.80
N SER A 134 -0.89 13.98 3.97
CA SER A 134 -0.19 15.14 3.44
C SER A 134 -0.19 16.30 4.44
N VAL A 135 0.77 17.22 4.33
CA VAL A 135 0.77 18.47 5.13
C VAL A 135 -0.54 19.24 4.93
N GLY A 136 -1.09 19.23 3.71
CA GLY A 136 -2.37 19.85 3.35
C GLY A 136 -3.56 19.33 4.15
N ASP A 137 -3.49 18.09 4.63
CA ASP A 137 -4.54 17.42 5.40
C ASP A 137 -4.35 17.54 6.93
N THR A 138 -3.39 18.35 7.38
CA THR A 138 -3.13 18.59 8.82
C THR A 138 -3.87 19.84 9.32
N SER A 139 -3.81 20.11 10.63
CA SER A 139 -4.51 21.25 11.26
C SER A 139 -3.95 22.63 10.88
N TYR A 140 -2.67 22.73 10.48
CA TYR A 140 -2.01 24.00 10.17
C TYR A 140 -1.18 23.95 8.88
N PRO A 141 -1.80 23.65 7.73
CA PRO A 141 -1.10 23.33 6.49
C PRO A 141 -0.29 24.52 5.95
N LYS A 142 -0.86 25.74 5.97
CA LYS A 142 -0.20 26.95 5.46
C LYS A 142 1.05 27.30 6.26
N ARG A 143 0.93 27.39 7.57
CA ARG A 143 2.05 27.64 8.48
C ARG A 143 3.15 26.59 8.31
N THR A 144 2.76 25.31 8.24
CA THR A 144 3.73 24.22 8.05
C THR A 144 4.44 24.32 6.71
N ALA A 145 3.74 24.75 5.66
CA ALA A 145 4.33 24.93 4.34
C ALA A 145 5.31 26.12 4.30
N GLU A 146 4.97 27.24 4.96
CA GLU A 146 5.83 28.41 5.14
C GLU A 146 7.09 28.08 5.97
N GLU A 147 6.98 27.23 6.99
CA GLU A 147 8.13 26.71 7.73
C GLU A 147 9.12 25.94 6.82
N GLY A 148 8.66 25.47 5.65
CA GLY A 148 9.49 24.85 4.63
C GLY A 148 10.55 25.78 4.04
N GLU A 149 10.19 27.06 3.89
CA GLU A 149 10.95 28.02 3.10
C GLU A 149 12.33 28.29 3.72
N GLY A 150 13.36 28.29 2.86
CA GLY A 150 14.75 28.53 3.26
C GLY A 150 15.40 27.40 4.06
N LYS A 151 14.69 26.31 4.41
CA LYS A 151 15.33 25.14 5.00
C LYS A 151 16.10 24.35 3.94
N PRO A 152 17.26 23.74 4.27
CA PRO A 152 18.04 22.94 3.34
C PRO A 152 17.42 21.53 3.16
N VAL A 153 16.12 21.48 2.85
CA VAL A 153 15.35 20.25 2.69
C VAL A 153 14.74 20.21 1.29
N ARG A 154 14.84 19.06 0.64
CA ARG A 154 14.34 18.85 -0.72
C ARG A 154 13.48 17.60 -0.80
N LEU A 155 12.45 17.64 -1.64
CA LEU A 155 11.34 16.70 -1.64
C LEU A 155 11.24 16.00 -3.00
N PHE A 156 11.06 14.68 -2.98
CA PHE A 156 10.72 13.87 -4.15
C PHE A 156 9.59 12.92 -3.77
N LYS A 157 8.50 12.91 -4.54
CA LYS A 157 7.33 12.06 -4.27
C LYS A 157 7.15 11.06 -5.40
N VAL A 158 7.22 9.78 -5.06
CA VAL A 158 6.93 8.67 -5.97
C VAL A 158 5.44 8.64 -6.27
N LYS A 159 5.07 8.53 -7.56
CA LYS A 159 3.70 8.31 -7.96
C LYS A 159 3.22 6.95 -7.48
N ARG A 160 2.00 6.91 -6.95
CA ARG A 160 1.31 5.67 -6.60
C ARG A 160 1.14 4.81 -7.84
N THR A 161 1.92 3.72 -7.90
CA THR A 161 1.97 2.79 -9.02
C THR A 161 2.00 1.37 -8.50
N ALA A 162 0.97 0.59 -8.83
CA ALA A 162 0.95 -0.85 -8.59
C ALA A 162 1.31 -1.56 -9.89
N SER A 163 2.27 -2.48 -9.85
CA SER A 163 2.69 -3.22 -11.04
C SER A 163 2.94 -4.70 -10.73
N PRO A 164 2.49 -5.63 -11.59
CA PRO A 164 2.78 -7.05 -11.40
C PRO A 164 4.24 -7.41 -11.75
N ARG A 165 5.03 -6.46 -12.26
CA ARG A 165 6.46 -6.60 -12.55
C ARG A 165 7.22 -5.40 -12.03
N ALA A 166 8.48 -5.60 -11.63
CA ALA A 166 9.35 -4.49 -11.26
C ALA A 166 9.45 -3.48 -12.41
N GLU A 167 9.03 -2.24 -12.14
CA GLU A 167 9.21 -1.14 -13.07
C GLU A 167 10.70 -0.77 -13.12
N ARG A 168 11.18 -0.38 -14.30
CA ARG A 168 12.59 -0.01 -14.45
C ARG A 168 12.88 1.36 -13.89
N PHE A 169 12.00 2.33 -14.14
CA PHE A 169 12.16 3.72 -13.74
C PHE A 169 10.99 4.16 -12.87
N VAL A 170 11.30 5.00 -11.89
CA VAL A 170 10.28 5.61 -11.04
C VAL A 170 9.52 6.66 -11.83
N THR A 171 8.21 6.75 -11.61
CA THR A 171 7.42 7.90 -12.09
C THR A 171 7.27 8.87 -10.92
N PRO A 172 7.81 10.09 -10.99
CA PRO A 172 7.56 11.10 -9.97
C PRO A 172 6.12 11.61 -10.07
N GLU A 173 5.42 11.68 -8.93
CA GLU A 173 4.25 12.55 -8.76
C GLU A 173 4.72 14.00 -8.54
N GLN A 174 5.83 14.15 -7.81
CA GLN A 174 6.56 15.38 -7.67
C GLN A 174 8.04 15.09 -7.87
N ALA A 175 8.65 15.70 -8.89
CA ALA A 175 10.09 15.68 -9.09
C ALA A 175 10.80 16.43 -7.96
N TRP A 176 12.12 16.29 -7.87
CA TRP A 176 12.92 16.98 -6.85
C TRP A 176 12.65 18.48 -6.84
N ALA A 177 12.33 19.00 -5.65
CA ALA A 177 12.09 20.42 -5.44
C ALA A 177 12.47 20.83 -4.02
N LEU A 178 12.73 22.12 -3.80
CA LEU A 178 12.92 22.68 -2.46
C LEU A 178 11.61 22.56 -1.65
N ALA A 179 11.71 22.33 -0.35
CA ALA A 179 10.56 22.39 0.54
C ALA A 179 10.04 23.83 0.66
N GLY A 180 8.73 24.03 0.54
CA GLY A 180 8.10 25.33 0.67
C GLY A 180 6.60 25.33 0.34
N PRO A 181 5.96 26.50 0.29
CA PRO A 181 4.52 26.66 0.08
C PRO A 181 3.95 25.92 -1.14
N GLU A 182 4.71 25.80 -2.22
CA GLU A 182 4.26 25.19 -3.48
C GLU A 182 4.39 23.65 -3.51
N THR A 183 5.30 23.09 -2.71
CA THR A 183 5.74 21.68 -2.84
C THR A 183 5.41 20.83 -1.62
N LEU A 184 5.29 21.47 -0.46
CA LEU A 184 5.11 20.81 0.82
C LEU A 184 3.65 20.38 1.10
N PRO A 185 2.59 21.12 0.68
CA PRO A 185 1.21 20.73 0.97
C PRO A 185 0.83 19.32 0.50
N GLY A 186 1.32 18.88 -0.67
CA GLY A 186 1.06 17.54 -1.21
C GLY A 186 1.97 16.44 -0.69
N PHE A 187 2.90 16.76 0.22
CA PHE A 187 3.93 15.86 0.71
C PHE A 187 3.63 15.34 2.12
N SER A 188 4.19 14.20 2.50
CA SER A 188 4.01 13.54 3.80
C SER A 188 4.32 14.47 4.97
N ALA A 189 3.34 14.67 5.86
CA ALA A 189 3.50 15.46 7.07
C ALA A 189 4.50 14.81 8.05
N ALA A 190 4.42 13.50 8.26
CA ALA A 190 5.34 12.78 9.14
C ALA A 190 6.78 12.87 8.65
N CYS A 191 7.00 12.67 7.34
CA CYS A 191 8.31 12.76 6.71
C CYS A 191 8.89 14.17 6.78
N TRP A 192 8.06 15.20 6.54
CA TRP A 192 8.46 16.59 6.68
C TRP A 192 8.93 16.91 8.10
N HIS A 193 8.11 16.60 9.11
CA HIS A 193 8.42 16.94 10.49
C HIS A 193 9.62 16.15 11.04
N MET A 194 9.90 14.96 10.50
CA MET A 194 11.17 14.24 10.70
C MET A 194 12.36 15.08 10.22
N ALA A 195 12.37 15.51 8.95
CA ALA A 195 13.45 16.34 8.42
C ALA A 195 13.56 17.68 9.14
N ARG A 196 12.43 18.32 9.51
CA ARG A 196 12.41 19.57 10.28
C ARG A 196 13.17 19.42 11.59
N THR A 197 12.94 18.32 12.30
CA THR A 197 13.60 18.01 13.58
C THR A 197 15.10 17.76 13.38
N MET A 198 15.45 17.00 12.35
CA MET A 198 16.85 16.72 12.02
C MET A 198 17.61 17.97 11.58
N ALA A 199 17.00 18.81 10.74
CA ALA A 199 17.57 20.09 10.32
C ALA A 199 17.78 21.04 11.50
N ALA A 200 16.82 21.09 12.44
CA ALA A 200 16.96 21.89 13.67
C ALA A 200 18.10 21.39 14.58
N ALA A 201 18.36 20.07 14.59
CA ALA A 201 19.49 19.48 15.31
C ALA A 201 20.84 19.66 14.60
N ASN A 202 20.87 20.37 13.46
CA ASN A 202 22.05 20.65 12.64
C ASN A 202 22.88 19.39 12.32
N THR A 203 22.35 18.54 11.45
CA THR A 203 23.06 17.38 10.90
C THR A 203 24.26 17.75 10.02
N GLY A 204 24.46 19.04 9.74
CA GLY A 204 25.59 19.57 8.97
C GLY A 204 25.50 19.31 7.46
N ALA A 205 24.34 18.88 6.95
CA ALA A 205 24.13 18.61 5.52
C ALA A 205 22.68 18.88 5.10
N PRO A 206 22.45 19.23 3.81
CA PRO A 206 21.12 19.24 3.24
C PRO A 206 20.45 17.87 3.33
N ILE A 207 19.12 17.87 3.47
CA ILE A 207 18.30 16.67 3.63
C ILE A 207 17.45 16.45 2.37
N GLY A 208 17.55 15.27 1.77
CA GLY A 208 16.64 14.81 0.72
C GLY A 208 15.60 13.86 1.28
N LEU A 209 14.32 14.11 1.00
CA LEU A 209 13.21 13.24 1.38
C LEU A 209 12.61 12.61 0.13
N VAL A 210 12.59 11.27 0.10
CA VAL A 210 11.86 10.48 -0.89
C VAL A 210 10.62 9.92 -0.21
N GLN A 211 9.43 10.33 -0.66
CA GLN A 211 8.16 9.75 -0.20
C GLN A 211 7.73 8.64 -1.16
N SER A 212 7.54 7.43 -0.63
CA SER A 212 6.97 6.28 -1.34
C SER A 212 5.95 5.60 -0.44
N SER A 213 4.70 6.09 -0.45
CA SER A 213 3.66 5.68 0.50
C SER A 213 2.29 5.55 -0.16
N TRP A 214 1.46 4.64 0.33
CA TRP A 214 0.09 4.48 -0.15
C TRP A 214 -0.83 3.94 0.95
N GLY A 215 -1.88 4.68 1.29
CA GLY A 215 -2.92 4.27 2.23
C GLY A 215 -3.59 2.91 1.95
N GLY A 216 -3.91 2.20 3.03
CA GLY A 216 -4.65 0.93 2.99
C GLY A 216 -3.81 -0.31 2.67
N THR A 217 -2.48 -0.16 2.61
CA THR A 217 -1.55 -1.21 2.22
C THR A 217 -1.14 -2.13 3.35
N SER A 218 -0.89 -3.39 3.01
CA SER A 218 -0.29 -4.38 3.89
C SER A 218 1.21 -4.50 3.60
N ILE A 219 2.01 -5.00 4.54
CA ILE A 219 3.48 -5.08 4.38
C ILE A 219 3.89 -5.97 3.19
N GLU A 220 3.10 -7.01 2.90
CA GLU A 220 3.32 -7.95 1.81
C GLU A 220 3.39 -7.26 0.44
N ASP A 221 2.63 -6.18 0.25
CA ASP A 221 2.60 -5.43 -1.01
C ASP A 221 3.92 -4.66 -1.26
N TRP A 222 4.68 -4.40 -0.18
CA TRP A 222 5.96 -3.69 -0.16
C TRP A 222 7.19 -4.62 -0.13
N MET A 223 6.98 -5.93 -0.10
CA MET A 223 8.08 -6.90 -0.06
C MET A 223 8.50 -7.35 -1.45
N ALA A 224 9.80 -7.59 -1.61
CA ALA A 224 10.33 -8.15 -2.85
C ALA A 224 9.73 -9.55 -3.13
N PRO A 225 9.30 -9.85 -4.38
CA PRO A 225 8.73 -11.15 -4.73
C PRO A 225 9.63 -12.34 -4.36
N ALA A 226 10.95 -12.17 -4.50
CA ALA A 226 11.93 -13.21 -4.20
C ALA A 226 12.05 -13.54 -2.71
N VAL A 227 11.72 -12.59 -1.83
CA VAL A 227 11.74 -12.79 -0.36
C VAL A 227 10.40 -13.33 0.09
N LEU A 228 9.30 -12.72 -0.36
CA LEU A 228 7.96 -13.17 0.01
C LEU A 228 7.68 -14.59 -0.50
N GLY A 229 8.12 -14.92 -1.72
CA GLY A 229 7.93 -16.24 -2.33
C GLY A 229 8.75 -17.37 -1.71
N GLN A 230 9.72 -17.08 -0.85
CA GLN A 230 10.42 -18.11 -0.05
C GLN A 230 9.58 -18.59 1.12
N ARG A 231 8.57 -17.83 1.53
CA ARG A 231 7.69 -18.24 2.61
C ARG A 231 6.58 -19.17 2.08
N PRO A 232 6.30 -20.31 2.75
CA PRO A 232 5.30 -21.26 2.29
C PRO A 232 3.87 -20.70 2.18
N ASP A 233 3.54 -19.74 3.05
CA ASP A 233 2.25 -19.04 3.10
C ASP A 233 1.99 -18.16 1.87
N TYR A 234 3.03 -17.64 1.21
CA TYR A 234 2.89 -16.73 0.05
C TYR A 234 3.45 -17.28 -1.28
N ALA A 235 4.12 -18.44 -1.28
CA ALA A 235 4.74 -19.01 -2.49
C ALA A 235 3.73 -19.22 -3.64
N ALA A 236 2.51 -19.67 -3.32
CA ALA A 236 1.44 -19.85 -4.30
C ALA A 236 0.94 -18.50 -4.87
N ASP A 237 0.87 -17.47 -4.04
CA ASP A 237 0.41 -16.14 -4.44
C ASP A 237 1.43 -15.44 -5.33
N ILE A 238 2.74 -15.56 -5.02
CA ILE A 238 3.80 -15.07 -5.90
C ILE A 238 3.81 -15.81 -7.23
N LYS A 239 3.56 -17.13 -7.25
CA LYS A 239 3.42 -17.89 -8.49
C LYS A 239 2.25 -17.37 -9.34
N ARG A 240 1.10 -17.11 -8.72
CA ARG A 240 -0.08 -16.55 -9.38
C ARG A 240 0.17 -15.12 -9.88
N LEU A 241 0.87 -14.28 -9.11
CA LEU A 241 1.29 -12.96 -9.54
C LEU A 241 2.18 -13.02 -10.78
N ASN A 242 3.16 -13.92 -10.81
CA ASN A 242 4.03 -14.11 -11.97
C ASN A 242 3.28 -14.64 -13.21
N ALA A 243 2.29 -15.50 -13.01
CA ALA A 243 1.40 -15.95 -14.08
C ALA A 243 0.56 -14.78 -14.62
N PHE A 244 -0.03 -13.97 -13.73
CA PHE A 244 -0.76 -12.75 -14.09
C PHE A 244 0.13 -11.74 -14.84
N ALA A 245 1.36 -11.55 -14.38
CA ALA A 245 2.33 -10.69 -15.05
C ALA A 245 2.61 -11.14 -16.50
N SER A 246 2.48 -12.43 -16.80
CA SER A 246 2.80 -13.03 -18.11
C SER A 246 1.59 -13.13 -19.03
N ASP A 247 0.45 -13.55 -18.50
CA ASP A 247 -0.84 -13.59 -19.20
C ASP A 247 -1.96 -13.18 -18.22
N PRO A 248 -2.25 -11.87 -18.11
CA PRO A 248 -3.27 -11.37 -17.20
C PRO A 248 -4.65 -11.99 -17.46
N LYS A 249 -4.98 -12.27 -18.73
CA LYS A 249 -6.28 -12.82 -19.12
C LYS A 249 -6.43 -14.25 -18.65
N ALA A 250 -5.44 -15.10 -18.89
CA ALA A 250 -5.48 -16.50 -18.46
C ALA A 250 -5.49 -16.62 -16.93
N ALA A 251 -4.61 -15.90 -16.23
CA ALA A 251 -4.54 -15.93 -14.76
C ALA A 251 -5.83 -15.43 -14.11
N THR A 252 -6.44 -14.36 -14.65
CA THR A 252 -7.73 -13.86 -14.18
C THR A 252 -8.85 -14.88 -14.40
N ALA A 253 -8.90 -15.53 -15.56
CA ALA A 253 -9.90 -16.55 -15.86
C ALA A 253 -9.77 -17.79 -14.94
N GLU A 254 -8.54 -18.24 -14.66
CA GLU A 254 -8.27 -19.33 -13.72
C GLU A 254 -8.78 -18.97 -12.32
N LEU A 255 -8.49 -17.75 -11.85
CA LEU A 255 -8.87 -17.32 -10.51
C LEU A 255 -10.39 -17.08 -10.38
N ILE A 256 -11.05 -16.60 -11.44
CA ILE A 256 -12.53 -16.54 -11.52
C ILE A 256 -13.11 -17.95 -11.38
N ALA A 257 -12.58 -18.93 -12.11
CA ALA A 257 -13.06 -20.31 -12.06
C ALA A 257 -12.86 -20.92 -10.66
N ALA A 258 -11.70 -20.69 -10.04
CA ALA A 258 -11.41 -21.13 -8.68
C ALA A 258 -12.36 -20.47 -7.66
N THR A 259 -12.64 -19.18 -7.82
CA THR A 259 -13.56 -18.44 -6.95
C THR A 259 -14.99 -18.97 -7.08
N ASP A 260 -15.46 -19.27 -8.30
CA ASP A 260 -16.78 -19.86 -8.51
C ASP A 260 -16.88 -21.29 -7.95
N ALA A 261 -15.84 -22.10 -8.13
CA ALA A 261 -15.77 -23.43 -7.54
C ALA A 261 -15.85 -23.38 -6.01
N TRP A 262 -15.09 -22.46 -5.39
CA TRP A 262 -15.17 -22.21 -3.95
C TRP A 262 -16.58 -21.77 -3.53
N ALA A 263 -17.17 -20.78 -4.22
CA ALA A 263 -18.47 -20.23 -3.87
C ALA A 263 -19.59 -21.29 -3.90
N LYS A 264 -19.54 -22.25 -4.85
CA LYS A 264 -20.46 -23.39 -4.89
C LYS A 264 -20.39 -24.30 -3.67
N THR A 265 -19.21 -24.41 -3.05
CA THR A 265 -19.02 -25.17 -1.81
C THR A 265 -19.39 -24.37 -0.57
N ALA A 266 -19.18 -23.05 -0.61
CA ALA A 266 -19.48 -22.14 0.50
C ALA A 266 -20.98 -21.85 0.63
N ASP A 267 -21.72 -21.84 -0.49
CA ASP A 267 -23.13 -21.44 -0.57
C ASP A 267 -23.98 -22.48 -1.34
N THR A 268 -24.13 -23.66 -0.73
CA THR A 268 -24.83 -24.79 -1.36
C THR A 268 -26.32 -24.53 -1.57
N ALA A 269 -26.94 -23.65 -0.78
CA ALA A 269 -28.35 -23.30 -0.90
C ALA A 269 -28.66 -22.53 -2.20
N ALA A 270 -27.64 -21.89 -2.79
CA ALA A 270 -27.78 -21.06 -3.98
C ALA A 270 -27.62 -21.79 -5.33
N ALA A 271 -27.55 -23.13 -5.32
CA ALA A 271 -27.18 -23.95 -6.48
C ALA A 271 -27.99 -23.67 -7.78
N ASN A 272 -29.25 -23.22 -7.66
CA ASN A 272 -30.11 -22.93 -8.81
C ASN A 272 -30.53 -21.45 -8.92
N TRP A 273 -30.08 -20.57 -8.03
CA TRP A 273 -30.52 -19.16 -7.98
C TRP A 273 -30.09 -18.34 -9.20
N HIS A 274 -29.12 -18.80 -10.00
CA HIS A 274 -28.74 -18.16 -11.25
C HIS A 274 -29.64 -18.55 -12.44
N THR A 275 -30.50 -19.57 -12.28
CA THR A 275 -31.26 -20.12 -13.41
C THR A 275 -32.50 -19.26 -13.73
N PRO A 276 -32.94 -19.21 -15.00
CA PRO A 276 -34.16 -18.48 -15.38
C PRO A 276 -35.43 -19.05 -14.73
N ALA A 277 -35.45 -20.36 -14.44
CA ALA A 277 -36.62 -21.04 -13.90
C ALA A 277 -36.82 -20.82 -12.39
N PHE A 278 -35.85 -20.25 -11.70
CA PHE A 278 -35.94 -20.00 -10.26
C PHE A 278 -37.00 -18.93 -9.94
N ASP A 279 -37.90 -19.25 -9.01
CA ASP A 279 -38.94 -18.34 -8.53
C ASP A 279 -38.42 -17.49 -7.36
N ASP A 280 -38.12 -16.24 -7.65
CA ASP A 280 -37.63 -15.25 -6.69
C ASP A 280 -38.74 -14.36 -6.13
N ARG A 281 -40.04 -14.67 -6.33
CA ARG A 281 -41.15 -13.81 -5.86
C ARG A 281 -41.17 -13.55 -4.35
N GLN A 282 -40.61 -14.47 -3.58
CA GLN A 282 -40.50 -14.34 -2.12
C GLN A 282 -39.26 -13.56 -1.67
N TRP A 283 -38.35 -13.22 -2.58
CA TRP A 283 -37.15 -12.47 -2.23
C TRP A 283 -37.51 -11.01 -1.94
N PRO A 284 -37.00 -10.45 -0.84
CA PRO A 284 -37.14 -9.03 -0.56
C PRO A 284 -36.47 -8.18 -1.64
N GLN A 285 -36.85 -6.90 -1.71
CA GLN A 285 -36.27 -5.95 -2.67
C GLN A 285 -35.33 -4.96 -1.99
N MET A 286 -34.32 -4.51 -2.72
CA MET A 286 -33.36 -3.50 -2.32
C MET A 286 -33.18 -2.48 -3.46
N PRO A 287 -33.14 -1.17 -3.16
CA PRO A 287 -32.80 -0.17 -4.16
C PRO A 287 -31.32 -0.25 -4.55
N LEU A 288 -31.04 -0.28 -5.86
CA LEU A 288 -29.69 -0.24 -6.42
C LEU A 288 -29.56 0.91 -7.44
N PRO A 289 -28.36 1.47 -7.66
CA PRO A 289 -27.09 1.13 -7.01
C PRO A 289 -27.00 1.61 -5.55
N GLY A 290 -26.13 1.01 -4.76
CA GLY A 290 -25.90 1.32 -3.35
C GLY A 290 -25.26 0.17 -2.58
N THR A 291 -24.72 0.48 -1.39
CA THR A 291 -24.19 -0.51 -0.43
C THR A 291 -25.34 -1.10 0.41
N TRP A 292 -25.31 -2.40 0.69
CA TRP A 292 -26.40 -3.04 1.45
C TRP A 292 -26.46 -2.60 2.93
N GLU A 293 -25.36 -2.15 3.53
CA GLU A 293 -25.32 -1.63 4.91
C GLU A 293 -26.09 -0.31 5.04
N ARG A 294 -26.18 0.45 3.94
CA ARG A 294 -26.90 1.73 3.85
C ARG A 294 -28.29 1.60 3.23
N SER A 295 -28.74 0.37 2.94
CA SER A 295 -30.07 0.11 2.37
C SER A 295 -31.23 0.41 3.31
N GLY A 296 -30.96 0.58 4.61
CA GLY A 296 -31.97 0.68 5.67
C GLY A 296 -32.42 -0.68 6.23
N ILE A 297 -31.95 -1.80 5.67
CA ILE A 297 -32.26 -3.15 6.14
C ILE A 297 -31.36 -3.50 7.33
N ALA A 298 -31.95 -3.61 8.52
CA ALA A 298 -31.20 -3.78 9.78
C ALA A 298 -30.30 -5.03 9.79
N ALA A 299 -30.76 -6.14 9.20
CA ALA A 299 -30.02 -7.40 9.14
C ALA A 299 -28.72 -7.31 8.29
N LEU A 300 -28.61 -6.32 7.41
CA LEU A 300 -27.48 -6.17 6.48
C LEU A 300 -26.45 -5.12 6.93
N ARG A 301 -26.63 -4.49 8.09
CA ARG A 301 -25.73 -3.41 8.57
C ARG A 301 -24.30 -3.85 8.86
N ALA A 302 -24.09 -5.15 9.06
CA ALA A 302 -22.80 -5.76 9.39
C ALA A 302 -22.63 -7.12 8.67
N PHE A 303 -23.26 -7.26 7.50
CA PHE A 303 -23.21 -8.49 6.73
C PHE A 303 -21.99 -8.46 5.81
N ASP A 304 -21.04 -9.36 6.06
CA ASP A 304 -20.00 -9.74 5.10
C ASP A 304 -20.31 -11.16 4.62
N GLY A 305 -20.30 -11.40 3.30
CA GLY A 305 -20.66 -12.70 2.77
C GLY A 305 -20.92 -12.73 1.27
N LEU A 306 -21.67 -13.75 0.84
CA LEU A 306 -22.20 -13.83 -0.51
C LEU A 306 -23.58 -13.18 -0.57
N MET A 307 -23.78 -12.25 -1.51
CA MET A 307 -25.05 -11.59 -1.79
C MET A 307 -25.50 -11.91 -3.22
N TRP A 308 -26.78 -12.26 -3.39
CA TRP A 308 -27.36 -12.51 -4.69
C TRP A 308 -28.41 -11.47 -5.04
N TYR A 309 -28.34 -10.96 -6.26
CA TYR A 309 -29.32 -10.04 -6.83
C TYR A 309 -29.96 -10.64 -8.07
N ARG A 310 -31.27 -10.42 -8.21
CA ARG A 310 -32.05 -10.82 -9.40
C ARG A 310 -32.92 -9.67 -9.87
N HIS A 311 -32.91 -9.42 -11.17
CA HIS A 311 -33.77 -8.45 -11.83
C HIS A 311 -34.21 -8.94 -13.20
N SER A 312 -35.35 -8.47 -13.65
CA SER A 312 -35.91 -8.86 -14.95
C SER A 312 -36.21 -7.63 -15.78
N VAL A 313 -35.88 -7.69 -17.07
CA VAL A 313 -36.24 -6.67 -18.05
C VAL A 313 -37.10 -7.29 -19.14
N GLU A 314 -38.14 -6.56 -19.55
CA GLU A 314 -38.96 -6.91 -20.70
C GLU A 314 -38.42 -6.17 -21.92
N LEU A 315 -38.07 -6.92 -22.98
CA LEU A 315 -37.54 -6.36 -24.23
C LEU A 315 -38.50 -6.61 -25.38
N THR A 316 -38.63 -5.65 -26.29
CA THR A 316 -39.38 -5.85 -27.53
C THR A 316 -38.61 -6.75 -28.50
N ALA A 317 -39.30 -7.26 -29.52
CA ALA A 317 -38.66 -8.04 -30.58
C ALA A 317 -37.58 -7.24 -31.33
N GLU A 318 -37.71 -5.92 -31.42
CA GLU A 318 -36.73 -5.03 -32.08
C GLU A 318 -35.47 -4.79 -31.24
N GLN A 319 -35.61 -4.84 -29.91
CA GLN A 319 -34.53 -4.69 -28.93
C GLN A 319 -33.77 -6.01 -28.73
N ALA A 320 -34.47 -7.13 -28.81
CA ALA A 320 -33.92 -8.47 -28.61
C ALA A 320 -33.06 -8.96 -29.80
N GLY A 321 -32.34 -10.07 -29.60
CA GLY A 321 -31.60 -10.77 -30.66
C GLY A 321 -30.31 -10.08 -31.14
N LYS A 322 -30.11 -8.81 -30.81
CA LYS A 322 -28.90 -8.04 -31.15
C LYS A 322 -27.85 -8.10 -30.03
N PRO A 323 -26.57 -7.80 -30.33
CA PRO A 323 -25.57 -7.56 -29.30
C PRO A 323 -25.97 -6.38 -28.39
N ALA A 324 -25.53 -6.42 -27.14
CA ALA A 324 -25.75 -5.36 -26.15
C ALA A 324 -24.55 -5.27 -25.20
N ILE A 325 -24.49 -4.22 -24.37
CA ILE A 325 -23.50 -4.11 -23.29
C ILE A 325 -24.26 -3.96 -21.97
N LEU A 326 -24.03 -4.88 -21.04
CA LEU A 326 -24.54 -4.77 -19.68
C LEU A 326 -23.56 -3.95 -18.85
N ARG A 327 -23.98 -2.77 -18.40
CA ARG A 327 -23.19 -1.88 -17.54
C ARG A 327 -23.77 -1.92 -16.13
N LEU A 328 -22.92 -2.26 -15.17
CA LEU A 328 -23.32 -2.43 -13.76
C LEU A 328 -22.62 -1.42 -12.84
N GLY A 329 -21.84 -0.50 -13.39
CA GLY A 329 -20.95 0.37 -12.62
C GLY A 329 -19.92 -0.44 -11.82
N ARG A 330 -19.48 0.09 -10.69
CA ARG A 330 -18.63 -0.66 -9.75
C ARG A 330 -19.49 -1.54 -8.85
N ILE A 331 -18.96 -2.71 -8.53
CA ILE A 331 -19.50 -3.67 -7.56
C ILE A 331 -18.39 -3.92 -6.54
N ASP A 332 -18.72 -3.94 -5.26
CA ASP A 332 -17.70 -4.12 -4.25
C ASP A 332 -17.08 -5.53 -4.30
N GLU A 333 -15.79 -5.58 -3.94
CA GLU A 333 -14.85 -6.69 -4.01
C GLU A 333 -14.91 -7.56 -5.28
N ARG A 334 -15.79 -8.57 -5.38
CA ARG A 334 -15.82 -9.52 -6.52
C ARG A 334 -17.23 -9.89 -6.94
N ASP A 335 -17.43 -10.10 -8.24
CA ASP A 335 -18.73 -10.49 -8.78
C ASP A 335 -18.66 -11.59 -9.84
N GLN A 336 -19.79 -12.26 -10.02
CA GLN A 336 -20.10 -13.05 -11.19
C GLN A 336 -21.53 -12.76 -11.65
N VAL A 337 -21.72 -12.67 -12.96
CA VAL A 337 -22.98 -12.21 -13.57
C VAL A 337 -23.49 -13.23 -14.57
N TRP A 338 -24.79 -13.48 -14.50
CA TRP A 338 -25.53 -14.31 -15.44
C TRP A 338 -26.62 -13.50 -16.14
N VAL A 339 -26.81 -13.75 -17.43
CA VAL A 339 -27.99 -13.32 -18.19
C VAL A 339 -28.67 -14.54 -18.76
N ASN A 340 -29.95 -14.71 -18.47
CA ASN A 340 -30.73 -15.87 -18.89
C ASN A 340 -30.06 -17.22 -18.55
N GLY A 341 -29.37 -17.29 -17.40
CA GLY A 341 -28.67 -18.48 -16.92
C GLY A 341 -27.26 -18.69 -17.48
N HIS A 342 -26.81 -17.87 -18.42
CA HIS A 342 -25.46 -17.94 -18.99
C HIS A 342 -24.52 -16.96 -18.28
N VAL A 343 -23.33 -17.40 -17.89
CA VAL A 343 -22.30 -16.50 -17.36
C VAL A 343 -21.89 -15.51 -18.46
N VAL A 344 -21.97 -14.22 -18.17
CA VAL A 344 -21.60 -13.15 -19.11
C VAL A 344 -20.37 -12.37 -18.67
N GLY A 345 -20.00 -12.48 -17.40
CA GLY A 345 -18.87 -11.74 -16.85
C GLY A 345 -18.61 -12.07 -15.38
N ALA A 346 -17.38 -11.76 -14.96
CA ALA A 346 -16.96 -11.78 -13.58
C ALA A 346 -15.77 -10.82 -13.43
N THR A 347 -15.68 -10.14 -12.29
CA THR A 347 -14.60 -9.20 -11.99
C THR A 347 -14.09 -9.48 -10.58
N LEU A 348 -12.77 -9.42 -10.38
CA LEU A 348 -12.11 -9.77 -9.11
C LEU A 348 -11.71 -8.55 -8.27
N LEU A 349 -11.91 -7.34 -8.79
CA LEU A 349 -11.48 -6.09 -8.18
C LEU A 349 -12.64 -5.09 -8.07
N GLY A 350 -12.92 -4.66 -6.83
CA GLY A 350 -14.01 -3.71 -6.55
C GLY A 350 -13.80 -2.31 -7.13
N SER A 351 -12.58 -1.97 -7.55
CA SER A 351 -12.24 -0.69 -8.18
C SER A 351 -12.66 -0.60 -9.65
N GLU A 352 -12.87 -1.73 -10.33
CA GLU A 352 -13.10 -1.75 -11.78
C GLU A 352 -14.59 -1.60 -12.12
N PRO A 353 -14.99 -0.71 -13.06
CA PRO A 353 -16.37 -0.68 -13.52
C PRO A 353 -16.68 -1.91 -14.41
N ARG A 354 -17.90 -2.42 -14.31
CA ARG A 354 -18.35 -3.62 -15.03
C ARG A 354 -19.07 -3.21 -16.31
N ALA A 355 -18.54 -3.68 -17.44
CA ALA A 355 -19.16 -3.58 -18.75
C ALA A 355 -18.97 -4.91 -19.50
N TYR A 356 -20.04 -5.67 -19.63
CA TYR A 356 -20.00 -7.01 -20.22
C TYR A 356 -20.71 -7.03 -21.57
N THR A 357 -19.98 -7.41 -22.63
CA THR A 357 -20.55 -7.56 -23.97
C THR A 357 -21.43 -8.80 -24.01
N LEU A 358 -22.70 -8.62 -24.36
CA LEU A 358 -23.67 -9.67 -24.55
C LEU A 358 -23.74 -10.05 -26.04
N PRO A 359 -23.51 -11.33 -26.40
CA PRO A 359 -23.58 -11.76 -27.79
C PRO A 359 -25.02 -11.69 -28.33
N ALA A 360 -25.13 -11.58 -29.66
CA ALA A 360 -26.41 -11.68 -30.36
C ALA A 360 -27.13 -12.99 -30.00
N GLY A 361 -28.46 -12.92 -29.85
CA GLY A 361 -29.30 -14.07 -29.48
C GLY A 361 -29.33 -14.42 -27.98
N LEU A 362 -28.48 -13.82 -27.13
CA LEU A 362 -28.55 -14.04 -25.68
C LEU A 362 -29.80 -13.38 -25.06
N LEU A 363 -30.09 -12.14 -25.47
CA LEU A 363 -31.30 -11.42 -25.11
C LEU A 363 -32.46 -11.82 -26.02
N ARG A 364 -33.61 -12.11 -25.41
CA ARG A 364 -34.81 -12.62 -26.09
C ARG A 364 -35.94 -11.60 -26.02
N SER A 365 -36.90 -11.70 -26.94
CA SER A 365 -38.14 -10.92 -26.84
C SER A 365 -38.91 -11.35 -25.59
N GLY A 366 -39.50 -10.38 -24.88
CA GLY A 366 -40.11 -10.57 -23.58
C GLY A 366 -39.09 -10.56 -22.44
N ARG A 367 -39.33 -11.39 -21.43
CA ARG A 367 -38.60 -11.38 -20.17
C ARG A 367 -37.18 -11.92 -20.29
N ASN A 368 -36.22 -11.15 -19.78
CA ASN A 368 -34.83 -11.54 -19.62
C ASN A 368 -34.42 -11.38 -18.15
N HIS A 369 -33.66 -12.33 -17.63
CA HIS A 369 -33.19 -12.34 -16.25
C HIS A 369 -31.72 -11.94 -16.16
N ILE A 370 -31.40 -11.02 -15.27
CA ILE A 370 -30.05 -10.65 -14.89
C ILE A 370 -29.86 -11.09 -13.44
N VAL A 371 -28.81 -11.87 -13.20
CA VAL A 371 -28.44 -12.36 -11.86
C VAL A 371 -27.01 -11.96 -11.56
N ILE A 372 -26.76 -11.46 -10.35
CA ILE A 372 -25.43 -11.05 -9.89
C ILE A 372 -25.17 -11.75 -8.56
N ARG A 373 -24.03 -12.42 -8.43
CA ARG A 373 -23.47 -12.85 -7.14
C ARG A 373 -22.34 -11.90 -6.79
N VAL A 374 -22.42 -11.26 -5.64
CA VAL A 374 -21.37 -10.42 -5.07
C VAL A 374 -20.74 -11.18 -3.90
N LEU A 375 -19.42 -11.22 -3.87
CA LEU A 375 -18.64 -11.71 -2.74
C LEU A 375 -18.00 -10.50 -2.08
N ASP A 376 -18.32 -10.29 -0.81
CA ASP A 376 -17.73 -9.27 0.04
C ASP A 376 -17.17 -9.93 1.31
N GLU A 377 -15.87 -9.73 1.55
CA GLU A 377 -15.15 -10.27 2.69
C GLU A 377 -15.10 -9.28 3.87
N ARG A 378 -15.39 -7.99 3.65
CA ARG A 378 -15.36 -6.97 4.70
C ARG A 378 -15.95 -5.64 4.22
N GLY A 379 -16.59 -4.97 5.17
CA GLY A 379 -16.77 -3.54 5.07
C GLY A 379 -18.14 -3.20 4.52
N ALA A 380 -18.20 -2.60 3.33
CA ALA A 380 -19.46 -2.17 2.77
C ALA A 380 -19.67 -2.72 1.36
N GLY A 381 -20.47 -3.77 1.24
CA GLY A 381 -20.66 -4.46 -0.03
C GLY A 381 -21.87 -3.96 -0.84
N GLY A 382 -21.87 -4.27 -2.14
CA GLY A 382 -23.00 -4.01 -3.05
C GLY A 382 -22.61 -3.44 -4.42
N LEU A 383 -23.60 -2.95 -5.18
CA LEU A 383 -23.36 -2.27 -6.46
C LEU A 383 -23.06 -0.79 -6.20
N ILE A 384 -21.81 -0.47 -5.91
CA ILE A 384 -21.32 0.86 -5.48
C ILE A 384 -21.08 1.87 -6.62
N GLY A 385 -21.56 1.58 -7.83
CA GLY A 385 -21.51 2.49 -8.98
C GLY A 385 -22.32 3.77 -8.78
N LYS A 386 -22.05 4.79 -9.60
CA LYS A 386 -22.79 6.06 -9.58
C LYS A 386 -24.16 5.91 -10.24
N ALA A 387 -25.07 6.82 -9.93
CA ALA A 387 -26.34 6.94 -10.63
C ALA A 387 -26.11 7.07 -12.15
N GLY A 388 -26.87 6.32 -12.95
CA GLY A 388 -26.74 6.26 -14.41
C GLY A 388 -25.73 5.22 -14.94
N GLU A 389 -24.90 4.61 -14.10
CA GLU A 389 -23.94 3.57 -14.55
C GLU A 389 -24.56 2.17 -14.65
N LEU A 390 -25.71 1.95 -14.00
CA LEU A 390 -26.44 0.69 -13.97
C LEU A 390 -27.51 0.67 -15.08
N HIS A 391 -27.17 0.17 -16.26
CA HIS A 391 -28.07 0.11 -17.42
C HIS A 391 -27.68 -0.97 -18.44
N LEU A 392 -28.63 -1.31 -19.30
CA LEU A 392 -28.41 -2.16 -20.48
C LEU A 392 -28.34 -1.28 -21.74
N GLU A 393 -27.15 -1.20 -22.32
CA GLU A 393 -26.90 -0.48 -23.58
C GLU A 393 -27.28 -1.37 -24.78
N LEU A 394 -28.36 -1.00 -25.48
CA LEU A 394 -28.91 -1.77 -26.59
C LEU A 394 -28.39 -1.27 -27.94
N SER A 395 -28.07 -2.19 -28.86
CA SER A 395 -27.64 -1.82 -30.21
C SER A 395 -28.81 -1.30 -31.06
N GLY A 396 -28.80 0.00 -31.38
CA GLY A 396 -29.80 0.64 -32.24
C GLY A 396 -31.14 0.89 -31.56
N ALA A 397 -31.17 0.93 -30.22
CA ALA A 397 -32.31 1.32 -29.41
C ALA A 397 -31.82 2.14 -28.19
N PRO A 398 -32.69 2.93 -27.54
CA PRO A 398 -32.35 3.57 -26.28
C PRO A 398 -31.94 2.55 -25.20
N SER A 399 -30.99 2.94 -24.34
CA SER A 399 -30.59 2.11 -23.20
C SER A 399 -31.75 1.90 -22.22
N VAL A 400 -31.76 0.75 -21.55
CA VAL A 400 -32.72 0.44 -20.49
C VAL A 400 -32.06 0.72 -19.15
N ASP A 401 -32.60 1.67 -18.38
CA ASP A 401 -32.17 1.91 -17.00
C ASP A 401 -32.48 0.69 -16.13
N LEU A 402 -31.48 0.23 -15.40
CA LEU A 402 -31.58 -0.92 -14.51
C LEU A 402 -31.57 -0.50 -13.03
N SER A 403 -31.62 0.80 -12.72
CA SER A 403 -31.68 1.30 -11.35
C SER A 403 -33.05 1.07 -10.70
N GLY A 404 -33.08 1.14 -9.37
CA GLY A 404 -34.29 0.94 -8.57
C GLY A 404 -34.34 -0.44 -7.91
N PRO A 405 -35.53 -1.02 -7.70
CA PRO A 405 -35.69 -2.20 -6.86
C PRO A 405 -35.22 -3.49 -7.54
N TRP A 406 -34.22 -4.14 -6.95
CA TRP A 406 -33.78 -5.49 -7.30
C TRP A 406 -34.19 -6.47 -6.20
N ARG A 407 -34.55 -7.70 -6.60
CA ARG A 407 -34.72 -8.79 -5.62
C ARG A 407 -33.36 -9.21 -5.11
N TYR A 408 -33.24 -9.50 -3.81
CA TYR A 408 -31.99 -9.97 -3.23
C TYR A 408 -32.19 -11.14 -2.28
N GLN A 409 -31.11 -11.89 -2.05
CA GLN A 409 -31.02 -12.92 -1.03
C GLN A 409 -29.59 -13.03 -0.51
N THR A 410 -29.45 -13.16 0.80
CA THR A 410 -28.16 -13.48 1.43
C THR A 410 -27.81 -14.95 1.16
N GLY A 411 -26.63 -15.18 0.60
CA GLY A 411 -25.98 -16.48 0.58
C GLY A 411 -25.28 -16.78 1.90
N SER A 412 -24.16 -17.48 1.82
CA SER A 412 -23.36 -17.84 2.98
C SER A 412 -22.60 -16.65 3.57
N GLU A 413 -22.81 -16.38 4.86
CA GLU A 413 -22.07 -15.38 5.64
C GLU A 413 -20.61 -15.77 5.84
N ARG A 414 -19.71 -14.77 5.84
CA ARG A 414 -18.26 -14.96 5.98
C ARG A 414 -17.85 -15.81 7.18
N ARG A 415 -18.49 -15.59 8.34
CA ARG A 415 -18.22 -16.34 9.57
C ARG A 415 -18.50 -17.84 9.48
N ASN A 416 -19.26 -18.28 8.47
CA ASN A 416 -19.62 -19.68 8.25
C ASN A 416 -18.74 -20.37 7.19
N TRP A 417 -17.81 -19.64 6.55
CA TRP A 417 -16.94 -20.22 5.54
C TRP A 417 -15.88 -21.13 6.19
N LYS A 418 -15.75 -22.34 5.67
CA LYS A 418 -14.74 -23.31 6.13
C LYS A 418 -13.33 -22.96 5.66
N THR A 419 -13.24 -22.32 4.50
CA THR A 419 -12.00 -21.83 3.89
C THR A 419 -12.27 -20.45 3.30
N PRO A 420 -11.29 -19.53 3.31
CA PRO A 420 -11.45 -18.23 2.65
C PRO A 420 -11.56 -18.40 1.13
N PRO A 421 -12.15 -17.42 0.42
CA PRO A 421 -12.11 -17.41 -1.04
C PRO A 421 -10.67 -17.34 -1.54
N PRO A 422 -10.39 -17.81 -2.77
CA PRO A 422 -9.06 -17.69 -3.37
C PRO A 422 -8.58 -16.23 -3.37
N PHE A 423 -7.40 -15.97 -2.80
CA PHE A 423 -6.82 -14.62 -2.76
C PHE A 423 -6.46 -14.12 -4.18
N VAL A 424 -6.48 -12.79 -4.36
CA VAL A 424 -6.14 -12.09 -5.62
C VAL A 424 -4.81 -11.35 -5.44
N PRO A 425 -3.67 -11.94 -5.85
CA PRO A 425 -2.34 -11.37 -5.63
C PRO A 425 -2.10 -9.96 -6.17
N TRP A 426 -2.82 -9.58 -7.24
CA TRP A 426 -2.69 -8.27 -7.89
C TRP A 426 -3.72 -7.23 -7.41
N ALA A 427 -4.43 -7.49 -6.32
CA ALA A 427 -5.44 -6.59 -5.76
C ALA A 427 -4.83 -5.44 -4.92
N ALA A 428 -4.06 -4.55 -5.56
CA ALA A 428 -3.56 -3.34 -4.90
C ALA A 428 -4.72 -2.47 -4.36
N PRO A 429 -4.60 -1.85 -3.17
CA PRO A 429 -3.40 -1.75 -2.31
C PRO A 429 -3.17 -2.94 -1.35
N ARG A 430 -3.86 -4.07 -1.51
CA ARG A 430 -3.77 -5.24 -0.61
C ARG A 430 -3.39 -6.51 -1.37
N GLY A 431 -2.50 -6.35 -2.35
CA GLY A 431 -1.91 -7.45 -3.11
C GLY A 431 -0.63 -7.96 -2.44
N VAL A 432 0.18 -8.67 -3.22
CA VAL A 432 1.54 -9.08 -2.85
C VAL A 432 2.53 -8.47 -3.82
N SER A 433 3.58 -7.85 -3.30
CA SER A 433 4.69 -7.25 -4.06
C SER A 433 4.35 -6.22 -5.15
N MET A 434 3.11 -5.78 -5.32
CA MET A 434 2.72 -4.88 -6.42
C MET A 434 3.33 -3.48 -6.23
N LEU A 435 3.40 -3.00 -4.98
CA LEU A 435 3.98 -1.70 -4.66
C LEU A 435 5.49 -1.74 -4.53
N TRP A 436 6.06 -2.86 -4.08
CA TRP A 436 7.49 -3.10 -4.23
C TRP A 436 7.89 -2.91 -5.71
N ASN A 437 7.20 -3.62 -6.60
CA ASN A 437 7.46 -3.60 -8.03
C ASN A 437 7.30 -2.21 -8.64
N GLY A 438 6.22 -1.50 -8.32
CA GLY A 438 5.89 -0.22 -8.94
C GLY A 438 6.53 1.01 -8.28
N MET A 439 6.93 0.94 -7.01
CA MET A 439 7.33 2.13 -6.23
C MET A 439 8.67 2.02 -5.50
N ILE A 440 9.22 0.81 -5.29
CA ILE A 440 10.50 0.62 -4.56
C ILE A 440 11.60 0.04 -5.44
N ALA A 441 11.34 -1.05 -6.17
CA ALA A 441 12.26 -1.61 -7.16
C ALA A 441 12.78 -0.55 -8.17
N PRO A 442 11.98 0.46 -8.58
CA PRO A 442 12.47 1.51 -9.46
C PRO A 442 13.37 2.56 -8.79
N LEU A 443 13.66 2.42 -7.49
CA LEU A 443 14.65 3.22 -6.77
C LEU A 443 16.06 2.59 -6.78
N ASP A 444 16.24 1.49 -7.53
CA ASP A 444 17.51 0.78 -7.63
C ASP A 444 18.66 1.69 -8.09
N GLY A 445 19.82 1.55 -7.43
CA GLY A 445 21.00 2.38 -7.65
C GLY A 445 21.05 3.68 -6.83
N PHE A 446 19.97 4.02 -6.12
CA PHE A 446 19.92 5.17 -5.23
C PHE A 446 20.39 4.82 -3.82
N ALA A 447 21.34 5.58 -3.29
CA ALA A 447 21.87 5.36 -1.94
C ALA A 447 21.06 6.16 -0.91
N LEU A 448 20.86 5.59 0.27
CA LEU A 448 20.10 6.19 1.37
C LEU A 448 20.97 6.32 2.64
N LYS A 449 20.67 7.31 3.47
CA LYS A 449 21.17 7.43 4.84
C LYS A 449 20.29 6.68 5.85
N GLY A 450 19.00 6.53 5.58
CA GLY A 450 18.07 5.77 6.42
C GLY A 450 16.65 5.71 5.86
N ILE A 451 15.81 4.90 6.51
CA ILE A 451 14.39 4.69 6.15
C ILE A 451 13.52 5.01 7.36
N ALA A 452 12.41 5.71 7.14
CA ALA A 452 11.31 5.83 8.07
C ALA A 452 10.12 5.01 7.53
N TRP A 453 9.65 4.05 8.33
CA TRP A 453 8.57 3.15 7.98
C TRP A 453 7.39 3.35 8.92
N TYR A 454 6.22 3.68 8.37
CA TYR A 454 4.99 3.81 9.13
C TYR A 454 3.88 2.99 8.47
N GLN A 455 3.77 1.76 8.93
CA GLN A 455 2.75 0.82 8.52
C GLN A 455 2.51 -0.21 9.62
N GLY A 456 1.33 -0.80 9.60
CA GLY A 456 0.97 -1.93 10.45
C GLY A 456 -0.53 -2.10 10.61
N GLU A 457 -1.29 -1.02 10.41
CA GLU A 457 -2.72 -0.97 10.68
C GLU A 457 -3.50 -2.05 9.89
N THR A 458 -3.14 -2.27 8.63
CA THR A 458 -3.77 -3.28 7.77
C THR A 458 -3.46 -4.72 8.22
N ASN A 459 -2.36 -4.94 8.95
CA ASN A 459 -1.90 -6.27 9.38
C ASN A 459 -2.21 -6.57 10.87
N THR A 460 -3.02 -5.75 11.54
CA THR A 460 -3.26 -5.85 13.00
C THR A 460 -3.75 -7.23 13.46
N ALA A 461 -4.60 -7.90 12.68
CA ALA A 461 -5.09 -9.24 12.97
C ALA A 461 -3.99 -10.34 12.90
N GLU A 462 -2.84 -10.07 12.27
CA GLU A 462 -1.80 -11.04 11.94
C GLU A 462 -0.45 -10.70 12.62
N ALA A 463 -0.49 -10.20 13.85
CA ALA A 463 0.68 -9.64 14.53
C ALA A 463 1.93 -10.56 14.60
N ALA A 464 1.74 -11.87 14.74
CA ALA A 464 2.86 -12.83 14.75
C ALA A 464 3.53 -12.91 13.37
N THR A 465 2.74 -13.13 12.33
CA THR A 465 3.18 -13.13 10.93
C THR A 465 3.83 -11.79 10.58
N TYR A 466 3.25 -10.68 11.04
CA TYR A 466 3.79 -9.33 10.83
C TYR A 466 5.22 -9.16 11.35
N ALA A 467 5.54 -9.69 12.53
CA ALA A 467 6.90 -9.61 13.07
C ALA A 467 7.92 -10.28 12.14
N GLU A 468 7.59 -11.46 11.62
CA GLU A 468 8.46 -12.18 10.68
C GLU A 468 8.58 -11.47 9.33
N LEU A 469 7.47 -10.91 8.84
CA LEU A 469 7.45 -10.11 7.60
C LEU A 469 8.26 -8.83 7.76
N LEU A 470 8.20 -8.16 8.91
CA LEU A 470 8.95 -6.94 9.18
C LEU A 470 10.46 -7.20 9.25
N ASP A 471 10.87 -8.30 9.88
CA ASP A 471 12.27 -8.77 9.90
C ASP A 471 12.77 -9.05 8.46
N GLY A 472 12.00 -9.82 7.69
CA GLY A 472 12.32 -10.14 6.29
C GLY A 472 12.31 -8.92 5.36
N TRP A 473 11.38 -8.00 5.56
CA TRP A 473 11.27 -6.73 4.83
C TRP A 473 12.52 -5.87 5.06
N ALA A 474 12.90 -5.63 6.31
CA ALA A 474 14.05 -4.78 6.64
C ALA A 474 15.35 -5.35 6.06
N ALA A 475 15.57 -6.66 6.20
CA ALA A 475 16.71 -7.35 5.60
C ALA A 475 16.72 -7.24 4.07
N SER A 476 15.56 -7.43 3.43
CA SER A 476 15.44 -7.34 1.97
C SER A 476 15.74 -5.95 1.43
N TRP A 477 15.26 -4.89 2.10
CA TRP A 477 15.50 -3.50 1.69
C TRP A 477 16.95 -3.09 1.91
N ARG A 478 17.57 -3.51 3.01
CA ARG A 478 19.02 -3.34 3.23
C ARG A 478 19.85 -3.99 2.13
N SER A 479 19.49 -5.21 1.73
CA SER A 479 20.15 -5.90 0.61
C SER A 479 19.96 -5.14 -0.71
N PHE A 480 18.74 -4.65 -0.97
CA PHE A 480 18.41 -3.92 -2.18
C PHE A 480 19.16 -2.58 -2.29
N PHE A 481 19.24 -1.82 -1.19
CA PHE A 481 20.00 -0.57 -1.13
C PHE A 481 21.49 -0.77 -0.86
N HIS A 482 21.97 -2.01 -0.88
CA HIS A 482 23.38 -2.38 -0.67
C HIS A 482 24.00 -1.83 0.62
N ASP A 483 23.22 -1.77 1.70
CA ASP A 483 23.67 -1.34 3.01
C ASP A 483 23.09 -2.25 4.11
N PRO A 484 23.85 -3.27 4.57
CA PRO A 484 23.39 -4.19 5.62
C PRO A 484 23.18 -3.52 6.98
N ALA A 485 23.69 -2.30 7.17
CA ALA A 485 23.55 -1.53 8.40
C ALA A 485 22.62 -0.31 8.22
N LEU A 486 21.84 -0.26 7.12
CA LEU A 486 20.96 0.88 6.83
C LEU A 486 20.02 1.13 8.03
N PRO A 487 20.06 2.34 8.62
CA PRO A 487 19.15 2.73 9.69
C PRO A 487 17.70 2.63 9.26
N VAL A 488 16.86 2.00 10.08
CA VAL A 488 15.42 1.87 9.85
C VAL A 488 14.66 2.30 11.10
N ILE A 489 13.81 3.31 10.99
CA ILE A 489 12.98 3.78 12.10
C ILE A 489 11.54 3.34 11.85
N ILE A 490 10.99 2.57 12.78
CA ILE A 490 9.60 2.13 12.77
C ILE A 490 8.77 3.12 13.59
N ALA A 491 7.73 3.69 12.99
CA ALA A 491 6.66 4.33 13.74
C ALA A 491 5.76 3.26 14.34
N GLN A 492 5.75 3.15 15.67
CA GLN A 492 4.84 2.25 16.38
C GLN A 492 3.40 2.70 16.15
N LEU A 493 2.45 1.77 16.05
CA LEU A 493 1.05 2.18 15.92
C LEU A 493 0.62 3.09 17.09
N PRO A 494 -0.17 4.14 16.82
CA PRO A 494 -0.64 5.08 17.82
C PRO A 494 -1.79 4.48 18.65
N GLY A 495 -2.35 5.22 19.61
CA GLY A 495 -3.61 4.82 20.23
C GLY A 495 -4.76 4.84 19.21
N TYR A 496 -5.45 3.72 18.98
CA TYR A 496 -6.66 3.69 18.13
C TYR A 496 -7.65 2.60 18.56
N GLY A 497 -8.95 2.91 18.46
CA GLY A 497 -10.03 2.00 18.81
C GLY A 497 -10.60 2.23 20.22
N PRO A 498 -11.70 1.54 20.57
CA PRO A 498 -12.44 1.79 21.80
C PRO A 498 -11.60 1.48 23.05
N ARG A 499 -11.86 2.23 24.12
CA ARG A 499 -11.35 1.92 25.46
C ARG A 499 -12.14 0.78 26.07
N SER A 500 -11.46 -0.08 26.81
CA SER A 500 -12.09 -1.14 27.59
C SER A 500 -11.93 -0.87 29.08
N ALA A 501 -13.04 -1.02 29.82
CA ALA A 501 -13.04 -0.96 31.28
C ALA A 501 -12.56 -2.28 31.94
N VAL A 502 -12.45 -3.35 31.15
CA VAL A 502 -11.92 -4.65 31.58
C VAL A 502 -10.75 -5.05 30.67
N PRO A 503 -9.71 -5.71 31.20
CA PRO A 503 -8.66 -6.24 30.35
C PRO A 503 -9.22 -7.22 29.31
N GLY A 504 -8.66 -7.16 28.12
CA GLY A 504 -9.03 -8.02 27.01
C GLY A 504 -7.86 -8.15 26.07
N ASP A 505 -7.88 -9.19 25.26
CA ASP A 505 -6.90 -9.29 24.20
C ASP A 505 -7.23 -8.32 23.07
N ASN A 506 -6.20 -7.82 22.39
CA ASN A 506 -6.37 -6.75 21.42
C ASN A 506 -5.30 -6.83 20.32
N ASP A 507 -5.76 -6.98 19.08
CA ASP A 507 -4.92 -7.11 17.89
C ASP A 507 -3.99 -5.90 17.68
N TRP A 508 -4.49 -4.70 17.97
CA TRP A 508 -3.70 -3.47 17.90
C TRP A 508 -2.53 -3.46 18.91
N ALA A 509 -2.77 -3.93 20.13
CA ALA A 509 -1.73 -4.09 21.14
C ALA A 509 -0.72 -5.18 20.77
N ARG A 510 -1.18 -6.32 20.24
CA ARG A 510 -0.33 -7.41 19.74
C ARG A 510 0.61 -6.92 18.64
N LEU A 511 0.11 -6.11 17.70
CA LEU A 511 0.96 -5.58 16.63
C LEU A 511 1.96 -4.53 17.14
N ARG A 512 1.59 -3.66 18.08
CA ARG A 512 2.54 -2.74 18.74
C ARG A 512 3.68 -3.50 19.44
N GLU A 513 3.35 -4.63 20.05
CA GLU A 513 4.33 -5.53 20.66
C GLU A 513 5.23 -6.22 19.61
N ALA A 514 4.66 -6.67 18.49
CA ALA A 514 5.43 -7.19 17.36
C ALA A 514 6.45 -6.17 16.85
N GLN A 515 6.03 -4.91 16.65
CA GLN A 515 6.94 -3.82 16.25
C GLN A 515 8.04 -3.59 17.30
N ARG A 516 7.71 -3.59 18.60
CA ARG A 516 8.69 -3.43 19.68
C ARG A 516 9.72 -4.56 19.69
N LEU A 517 9.26 -5.81 19.60
CA LEU A 517 10.11 -6.99 19.65
C LEU A 517 11.01 -7.10 18.44
N THR A 518 10.53 -6.79 17.23
CA THR A 518 11.36 -6.74 16.03
C THR A 518 12.45 -5.68 16.15
N VAL A 519 12.10 -4.43 16.51
CA VAL A 519 13.09 -3.36 16.67
C VAL A 519 14.12 -3.69 17.77
N ALA A 520 13.70 -4.31 18.87
CA ALA A 520 14.60 -4.64 19.98
C ALA A 520 15.70 -5.66 19.61
N LYS A 521 15.52 -6.45 18.55
CA LYS A 521 16.51 -7.43 18.08
C LYS A 521 17.60 -6.83 17.21
N ASP A 522 17.41 -5.60 16.70
CA ASP A 522 18.24 -5.02 15.67
C ASP A 522 18.82 -3.65 16.10
N PRO A 523 20.15 -3.54 16.27
CA PRO A 523 20.79 -2.29 16.71
C PRO A 523 20.72 -1.17 15.68
N HIS A 524 20.43 -1.48 14.40
CA HIS A 524 20.24 -0.52 13.33
C HIS A 524 18.76 -0.14 13.15
N MET A 525 17.89 -0.55 14.08
CA MET A 525 16.50 -0.12 14.14
C MET A 525 16.22 0.83 15.30
N GLY A 526 15.23 1.70 15.10
CA GLY A 526 14.67 2.56 16.14
C GLY A 526 13.15 2.50 16.15
N LEU A 527 12.54 2.80 17.31
CA LEU A 527 11.09 2.75 17.50
C LEU A 527 10.60 4.13 17.93
N ALA A 528 9.93 4.84 17.03
CA ALA A 528 9.18 6.04 17.38
C ALA A 528 7.86 5.61 18.03
N VAL A 529 7.77 5.70 19.35
CA VAL A 529 6.58 5.30 20.13
C VAL A 529 5.51 6.37 20.03
N LEU A 530 4.27 6.01 19.66
CA LEU A 530 3.20 6.96 19.35
C LEU A 530 1.90 6.74 20.18
N ILE A 531 1.94 5.91 21.21
CA ILE A 531 0.73 5.42 21.91
C ILE A 531 -0.15 6.54 22.51
N ASP A 532 0.44 7.68 22.85
CA ASP A 532 -0.18 8.88 23.41
C ASP A 532 -0.70 9.88 22.36
N LEU A 533 -0.42 9.67 21.07
CA LEU A 533 -0.75 10.65 20.01
C LEU A 533 -2.05 10.36 19.25
N GLY A 534 -2.66 9.18 19.46
CA GLY A 534 -3.87 8.77 18.74
C GLY A 534 -5.17 8.93 19.54
N VAL A 535 -6.31 8.75 18.87
CA VAL A 535 -7.65 8.87 19.47
C VAL A 535 -8.53 7.68 19.11
N SER A 536 -9.59 7.44 19.88
CA SER A 536 -10.36 6.18 19.79
C SER A 536 -11.18 6.01 18.50
N TYR A 537 -11.42 7.08 17.74
CA TYR A 537 -12.30 7.08 16.57
C TYR A 537 -11.60 7.51 15.28
N ASP A 538 -10.35 7.96 15.35
CA ASP A 538 -9.55 8.33 14.19
C ASP A 538 -8.21 7.58 14.24
N ILE A 539 -7.95 6.81 13.20
CA ILE A 539 -6.74 5.99 13.04
C ILE A 539 -5.52 6.86 12.70
N HIS A 540 -5.74 8.11 12.29
CA HIS A 540 -4.71 9.06 11.90
C HIS A 540 -4.46 10.07 13.04
N PRO A 541 -3.38 9.94 13.83
CA PRO A 541 -3.05 10.92 14.86
C PRO A 541 -2.91 12.32 14.26
N ALA A 542 -3.61 13.30 14.85
CA ALA A 542 -3.65 14.69 14.38
C ALA A 542 -2.30 15.40 14.56
N HIS A 543 -1.56 15.07 15.63
CA HIS A 543 -0.24 15.63 15.96
C HIS A 543 0.88 14.99 15.12
N LYS A 544 0.83 15.20 13.79
CA LYS A 544 1.85 14.71 12.86
C LYS A 544 3.22 15.37 13.05
N ASP A 545 3.24 16.55 13.65
CA ASP A 545 4.44 17.23 14.11
C ASP A 545 5.19 16.44 15.18
N GLU A 546 4.49 15.91 16.18
CA GLU A 546 5.05 15.04 17.21
C GLU A 546 5.47 13.67 16.66
N VAL A 547 4.67 13.09 15.76
CA VAL A 547 5.04 11.85 15.05
C VAL A 547 6.37 12.02 14.33
N GLY A 548 6.49 13.07 13.50
CA GLY A 548 7.72 13.34 12.77
C GLY A 548 8.88 13.70 13.70
N ALA A 549 8.66 14.44 14.79
CA ALA A 549 9.70 14.74 15.76
C ALA A 549 10.28 13.48 16.42
N ARG A 550 9.44 12.50 16.75
CA ARG A 550 9.89 11.22 17.31
C ARG A 550 10.64 10.38 16.28
N LEU A 551 10.18 10.35 15.03
CA LEU A 551 10.92 9.74 13.91
C LEU A 551 12.29 10.40 13.73
N GLY A 552 12.37 11.73 13.75
CA GLY A 552 13.62 12.48 13.58
C GLY A 552 14.60 12.26 14.73
N THR A 553 14.09 12.19 15.97
CA THR A 553 14.89 11.90 17.17
C THR A 553 15.50 10.51 17.10
N GLU A 554 14.71 9.49 16.75
CA GLU A 554 15.23 8.14 16.57
C GLU A 554 16.20 8.04 15.39
N MET A 555 15.96 8.76 14.29
CA MET A 555 16.90 8.82 13.16
C MET A 555 18.23 9.47 13.55
N LEU A 556 18.22 10.55 14.34
CA LEU A 556 19.43 11.17 14.90
C LEU A 556 20.20 10.18 15.80
N ARG A 557 19.48 9.39 16.61
CA ARG A 557 20.08 8.38 17.48
C ARG A 557 20.75 7.26 16.67
N VAL A 558 20.02 6.66 15.72
CA VAL A 558 20.47 5.47 15.00
C VAL A 558 21.44 5.81 13.86
N ALA A 559 21.12 6.80 13.01
CA ALA A 559 21.90 7.11 11.81
C ALA A 559 23.09 8.05 12.06
N TYR A 560 23.05 8.83 13.15
CA TYR A 560 24.10 9.80 13.51
C TYR A 560 24.76 9.52 14.86
N GLY A 561 24.35 8.46 15.57
CA GLY A 561 24.93 8.08 16.85
C GLY A 561 24.77 9.14 17.95
N ARG A 562 23.76 10.01 17.85
CA ARG A 562 23.52 11.05 18.86
C ARG A 562 23.09 10.39 20.18
N PRO A 563 23.64 10.79 21.33
CA PRO A 563 23.35 10.19 22.64
C PRO A 563 22.00 10.70 23.18
N LEU A 564 20.91 10.38 22.49
CA LEU A 564 19.55 10.75 22.85
C LEU A 564 18.87 9.58 23.57
N LEU A 565 18.10 9.89 24.62
CA LEU A 565 17.30 8.88 25.34
C LEU A 565 16.17 8.36 24.46
N ARG A 566 15.96 7.05 24.49
CA ARG A 566 14.80 6.39 23.85
C ARG A 566 13.54 6.55 24.70
N ALA A 567 12.41 6.07 24.18
CA ALA A 567 11.25 5.78 25.02
C ALA A 567 11.61 4.70 26.05
N PRO A 568 11.27 4.86 27.34
CA PRO A 568 11.63 3.87 28.33
C PRO A 568 11.01 2.52 28.01
N SER A 569 11.83 1.49 27.95
CA SER A 569 11.45 0.16 27.49
C SER A 569 11.54 -0.87 28.62
N PRO A 570 10.63 -1.84 28.69
CA PRO A 570 10.67 -2.88 29.71
C PRO A 570 11.88 -3.80 29.50
N VAL A 571 12.54 -4.18 30.59
CA VAL A 571 13.68 -5.11 30.57
C VAL A 571 13.24 -6.48 31.06
N LYS A 572 12.61 -6.54 32.24
CA LYS A 572 12.14 -7.77 32.88
C LYS A 572 11.07 -7.48 33.92
N ALA A 573 10.27 -8.49 34.23
CA ALA A 573 9.36 -8.52 35.37
C ALA A 573 9.83 -9.61 36.34
N GLU A 574 9.94 -9.28 37.63
CA GLU A 574 10.43 -10.18 38.66
C GLU A 574 9.42 -10.25 39.82
N ALA A 575 9.06 -11.47 40.20
CA ALA A 575 8.22 -11.71 41.37
C ALA A 575 9.10 -11.77 42.63
N ALA A 576 8.67 -11.07 43.68
CA ALA A 576 9.17 -11.18 45.04
C ALA A 576 7.99 -11.48 45.97
N PRO A 577 8.24 -11.94 47.22
CA PRO A 577 7.17 -12.27 48.16
C PRO A 577 6.19 -11.13 48.43
N ASP A 578 6.65 -9.88 48.34
CA ASP A 578 5.86 -8.68 48.66
C ASP A 578 5.24 -8.00 47.43
N ALA A 579 5.80 -8.19 46.24
CA ALA A 579 5.43 -7.46 45.03
C ALA A 579 5.99 -8.10 43.76
N ILE A 580 5.43 -7.70 42.62
CA ILE A 580 6.05 -7.87 41.31
C ILE A 580 6.71 -6.55 40.93
N ARG A 581 7.95 -6.58 40.44
CA ARG A 581 8.70 -5.39 40.01
C ARG A 581 9.03 -5.48 38.52
N VAL A 582 8.63 -4.45 37.77
CA VAL A 582 8.99 -4.32 36.35
C VAL A 582 10.11 -3.29 36.23
N ARG A 583 11.25 -3.69 35.66
CA ARG A 583 12.42 -2.83 35.46
C ARG A 583 12.41 -2.23 34.05
N PHE A 584 12.75 -0.95 33.94
CA PHE A 584 12.84 -0.23 32.67
C PHE A 584 14.26 0.28 32.38
N THR A 585 14.57 0.40 31.09
CA THR A 585 15.76 1.09 30.57
C THR A 585 15.37 2.45 30.00
N ASP A 586 16.37 3.31 29.71
CA ASP A 586 16.18 4.60 29.02
C ASP A 586 15.25 5.59 29.76
N THR A 587 15.16 5.45 31.09
CA THR A 587 14.31 6.29 31.94
C THR A 587 14.88 7.69 32.15
N GLY A 588 16.18 7.89 31.96
CA GLY A 588 16.91 9.08 32.41
C GLY A 588 17.08 9.15 33.94
N GLY A 589 17.02 7.99 34.61
CA GLY A 589 17.22 7.83 36.04
C GLY A 589 15.93 7.73 36.86
N SER A 590 14.76 8.08 36.31
CA SER A 590 13.46 7.82 36.94
C SER A 590 12.34 7.84 35.91
N LEU A 591 11.30 7.06 36.17
CA LEU A 591 10.00 7.19 35.54
C LEU A 591 9.17 8.28 36.24
N ILE A 592 8.16 8.78 35.54
CA ILE A 592 7.25 9.83 35.98
C ILE A 592 5.83 9.41 35.63
N ALA A 593 4.95 9.34 36.63
CA ALA A 593 3.51 9.21 36.42
C ALA A 593 2.87 10.61 36.47
N TYR A 594 2.21 11.02 35.39
CA TYR A 594 1.49 12.30 35.33
C TYR A 594 0.06 12.16 35.85
N GLY A 595 -0.41 13.16 36.59
CA GLY A 595 -1.78 13.24 37.10
C GLY A 595 -2.09 12.33 38.31
N SER A 596 -1.20 11.40 38.67
CA SER A 596 -1.32 10.54 39.85
C SER A 596 0.04 9.97 40.24
N HIS A 597 0.14 9.40 41.45
CA HIS A 597 1.32 8.62 41.87
C HIS A 597 1.32 7.17 41.34
N GLU A 598 0.23 6.77 40.67
CA GLU A 598 0.06 5.43 40.12
C GLU A 598 0.08 5.45 38.59
N ALA A 599 0.87 4.57 37.99
CA ALA A 599 0.83 4.32 36.57
C ALA A 599 -0.46 3.58 36.19
N ALA A 600 -1.14 4.03 35.15
CA ALA A 600 -2.38 3.42 34.68
C ALA A 600 -2.11 2.19 33.80
N THR A 601 -3.12 1.33 33.67
CA THR A 601 -3.18 0.27 32.64
C THR A 601 -2.13 -0.85 32.71
N PHE A 602 -1.61 -1.12 33.91
CA PHE A 602 -0.90 -2.38 34.17
C PHE A 602 -1.89 -3.52 34.39
N GLU A 603 -1.58 -4.68 33.81
CA GLU A 603 -2.38 -5.89 33.91
C GLU A 603 -1.51 -7.05 34.38
N LEU A 604 -2.06 -7.88 35.28
CA LEU A 604 -1.52 -9.20 35.60
C LEU A 604 -2.43 -10.26 34.99
N CYS A 605 -1.85 -11.21 34.28
CA CYS A 605 -2.58 -12.30 33.63
C CYS A 605 -2.12 -13.67 34.15
N ASP A 606 -3.08 -14.59 34.33
CA ASP A 606 -2.83 -15.96 34.78
C ASP A 606 -2.50 -16.94 33.62
N THR A 607 -2.34 -18.23 33.93
CA THR A 607 -2.10 -19.30 32.94
C THR A 607 -3.26 -19.51 31.95
N ALA A 608 -4.48 -19.10 32.31
CA ALA A 608 -5.65 -19.17 31.45
C ALA A 608 -5.78 -17.93 30.54
N GLY A 609 -4.85 -16.97 30.65
CA GLY A 609 -4.88 -15.71 29.91
C GLY A 609 -5.89 -14.71 30.48
N LYS A 610 -6.46 -14.97 31.66
CA LYS A 610 -7.38 -14.04 32.32
C LYS A 610 -6.57 -12.92 32.96
N CYS A 611 -6.80 -11.69 32.51
CA CYS A 611 -6.08 -10.51 32.95
C CYS A 611 -6.95 -9.64 33.88
N ARG A 612 -6.31 -8.92 34.80
CA ARG A 612 -6.95 -7.90 35.66
C ARG A 612 -6.07 -6.66 35.73
N PHE A 613 -6.67 -5.46 35.73
CA PHE A 613 -5.93 -4.23 36.01
C PHE A 613 -5.42 -4.25 37.45
N VAL A 614 -4.23 -3.70 37.66
CA VAL A 614 -3.60 -3.59 38.99
C VAL A 614 -3.09 -2.18 39.25
N PRO A 615 -3.09 -1.70 40.51
CA PRO A 615 -2.39 -0.48 40.86
C PRO A 615 -0.89 -0.67 40.61
N ALA A 616 -0.22 0.40 40.20
CA ALA A 616 1.18 0.34 39.80
C ALA A 616 1.92 1.57 40.32
N GLN A 617 2.85 1.37 41.26
CA GLN A 617 3.58 2.45 41.92
C GLN A 617 4.93 2.66 41.25
N VAL A 618 5.27 3.90 40.94
CA VAL A 618 6.57 4.24 40.33
C VAL A 618 7.65 4.32 41.40
N GLU A 619 8.71 3.53 41.25
CA GLU A 619 9.87 3.46 42.16
C GLU A 619 11.17 3.61 41.35
N GLY A 620 11.60 4.86 41.14
CA GLY A 620 12.80 5.16 40.33
C GLY A 620 12.62 4.68 38.89
N ASP A 621 13.45 3.74 38.45
CA ASP A 621 13.37 3.10 37.12
C ASP A 621 12.57 1.78 37.11
N THR A 622 11.84 1.52 38.19
CA THR A 622 10.96 0.35 38.32
C THR A 622 9.52 0.76 38.54
N VAL A 623 8.61 -0.17 38.25
CA VAL A 623 7.20 -0.10 38.65
C VAL A 623 6.89 -1.29 39.54
N ARG A 624 6.37 -1.00 40.74
CA ARG A 624 5.93 -1.99 41.73
C ARG A 624 4.45 -2.29 41.55
N LEU A 625 4.13 -3.56 41.36
CA LEU A 625 2.78 -4.12 41.26
C LEU A 625 2.48 -5.03 42.46
N PRO A 626 1.21 -5.27 42.81
CA PRO A 626 0.84 -6.24 43.84
C PRO A 626 1.43 -7.63 43.57
N ALA A 627 1.84 -8.33 44.63
CA ALA A 627 2.19 -9.75 44.52
C ALA A 627 0.99 -10.57 44.05
N ASP A 628 1.25 -11.52 43.16
CA ASP A 628 0.23 -12.45 42.66
C ASP A 628 0.90 -13.76 42.24
N ALA A 629 0.74 -14.81 43.04
CA ALA A 629 1.33 -16.13 42.76
C ALA A 629 0.73 -16.81 41.52
N SER A 630 -0.45 -16.37 41.06
CA SER A 630 -1.09 -16.90 39.86
C SER A 630 -0.60 -16.21 38.58
N ALA A 631 -0.02 -15.02 38.70
CA ALA A 631 0.36 -14.22 37.55
C ALA A 631 1.53 -14.85 36.78
N ARG A 632 1.39 -14.92 35.46
CA ARG A 632 2.37 -15.46 34.50
C ARG A 632 2.78 -14.46 33.43
N GLN A 633 2.12 -13.32 33.38
CA GLN A 633 2.41 -12.28 32.42
C GLN A 633 2.05 -10.92 33.01
N VAL A 634 2.91 -9.93 32.75
CA VAL A 634 2.61 -8.52 33.01
C VAL A 634 2.39 -7.84 31.66
N ARG A 635 1.29 -7.12 31.51
CA ARG A 635 1.06 -6.25 30.34
C ARG A 635 0.94 -4.80 30.77
N TYR A 636 1.31 -3.90 29.88
CA TYR A 636 1.12 -2.46 30.06
C TYR A 636 0.54 -1.87 28.78
N ALA A 637 -0.49 -1.03 28.94
CA ALA A 637 -1.16 -0.34 27.84
C ALA A 637 -1.66 -1.32 26.74
N TRP A 638 -2.18 -2.49 27.13
CA TRP A 638 -2.63 -3.58 26.24
C TRP A 638 -4.06 -3.37 25.69
N GLN A 639 -4.30 -2.22 25.08
CA GLN A 639 -5.58 -1.90 24.44
C GLN A 639 -5.37 -1.15 23.13
N GLY A 640 -6.44 -0.91 22.37
CA GLY A 640 -6.36 -0.02 21.21
C GLY A 640 -5.92 1.41 21.58
N SER A 641 -6.70 2.08 22.44
CA SER A 641 -6.44 3.46 22.91
C SER A 641 -6.39 3.59 24.44
N PRO A 642 -5.42 2.96 25.12
CA PRO A 642 -5.33 2.98 26.59
C PRO A 642 -5.07 4.41 27.11
N PRO A 643 -5.54 4.75 28.33
CA PRO A 643 -5.00 5.89 29.06
C PRO A 643 -3.49 5.73 29.29
N VAL A 644 -2.70 6.74 28.93
CA VAL A 644 -1.23 6.73 29.08
C VAL A 644 -0.81 7.87 30.00
N ASN A 645 -0.19 7.53 31.14
CA ASN A 645 0.31 8.51 32.09
C ASN A 645 1.75 8.25 32.56
N LEU A 646 2.43 7.20 32.09
CA LEU A 646 3.78 6.83 32.52
C LEU A 646 4.82 7.19 31.45
N TYR A 647 5.79 8.02 31.84
CA TYR A 647 6.80 8.62 30.96
C TYR A 647 8.20 8.52 31.57
N GLY A 648 9.24 8.70 30.74
CA GLY A 648 10.61 8.90 31.20
C GLY A 648 11.02 10.37 31.17
N LYS A 649 12.25 10.67 31.62
CA LYS A 649 12.80 12.04 31.51
C LYS A 649 13.04 12.51 30.06
N SER A 650 12.99 11.60 29.08
CA SER A 650 12.97 11.96 27.67
C SER A 650 11.69 12.69 27.25
N GLY A 651 10.65 12.69 28.09
CA GLY A 651 9.32 13.19 27.75
C GLY A 651 8.52 12.21 26.89
N LEU A 652 9.06 11.02 26.61
CA LEU A 652 8.39 9.97 25.85
C LEU A 652 7.64 9.01 26.78
N PRO A 653 6.46 8.49 26.35
CA PRO A 653 5.74 7.49 27.13
C PRO A 653 6.52 6.18 27.18
N VAL A 654 6.30 5.41 28.25
CA VAL A 654 6.80 4.03 28.33
C VAL A 654 6.25 3.21 27.16
N VAL A 655 7.10 2.39 26.56
CA VAL A 655 6.69 1.54 25.44
C VAL A 655 5.67 0.50 25.93
N PRO A 656 4.50 0.36 25.27
CA PRO A 656 3.56 -0.71 25.53
C PRO A 656 4.21 -2.08 25.42
N PHE A 657 3.81 -3.04 26.27
CA PHE A 657 4.46 -4.35 26.28
C PHE A 657 3.63 -5.48 26.85
N SER A 658 4.11 -6.71 26.58
CA SER A 658 3.76 -7.91 27.31
C SER A 658 5.04 -8.67 27.69
N LEU A 659 5.25 -8.91 28.98
CA LEU A 659 6.40 -9.65 29.49
C LEU A 659 5.96 -10.94 30.17
N PRO A 660 6.59 -12.09 29.87
CA PRO A 660 6.37 -13.29 30.66
C PRO A 660 6.89 -13.05 32.08
N MET A 661 6.24 -13.65 33.06
CA MET A 661 6.77 -13.78 34.40
C MET A 661 7.30 -15.20 34.60
N PRO A 662 8.49 -15.35 35.19
CA PRO A 662 8.91 -16.66 35.65
C PRO A 662 7.88 -17.21 36.66
N PRO A 663 7.71 -18.54 36.75
CA PRO A 663 6.93 -19.13 37.85
C PRO A 663 7.48 -18.59 39.17
N GLY A 664 6.61 -17.98 39.99
CA GLY A 664 7.00 -17.50 41.31
C GLY A 664 7.56 -18.64 42.17
N LEU A 665 8.56 -18.32 42.99
CA LEU A 665 9.11 -19.18 44.04
C LEU A 665 8.04 -19.63 45.04
#